data_AF-H9G7F6-F1
#
_entry.id   AF-H9G7F6-F1
#
_cell.length_a   1.000
_cell.length_b   1.000
_cell.length_c   1.000
_cell.angle_alpha   90.00
_cell.angle_beta   90.00
_cell.angle_gamma   90.00
#
_symmetry.space_group_name_H-M   'P 1'
#
loop_
_entity.id
_entity.type
_entity.pdbx_description
1 polymer ?
#
loop_
_entity_poly.entity_id
_entity_poly.type
_entity_poly.pdbx_seq_one_letter_code
_entity_poly.pdbx_strand_id
1 'polypeptide(L)'
;MGLVHGLSSVYLDKLKTVDVIIRNTQGAESLVKGYEVKLSQEEAVPTDLAAIRAHQTTLQQWTSEVKDKKAVFTALEEDLSRAKVVAEQLFRLKQERSVDLERYQEKGAQLWERWQRVGLQVETRQSDLESIQDVLGDYRSCHGALIRWIEETTAQQEAMKPGQAEDSRVLSEQLSQQMALFAEIEANQAKLDQCQKLSQQYSAAVKDYELQLMAYRAFVESQQKSPVKRRRMLSSSDTITQEFMDLRTRYTALVTLTTQHVKYISDALRRLEEEEKVVEEEKLEHVDKVKALLGWVSNFKQSSQFKNMPPESKDLGDIEKSILEQQVLNEELAAKKEQVSEAIKTAQMFVARHNNKLSGQEKEVILAQLDVLRETYDQLCSESSDQLQQLQSHMAQETAHKTLQEQQVIRSRNLEELCSWMNQAEARLQDPQGAMHKGELSLLEQKQSDIKDLQRNMHSRSASFAGILKATEEFMEDNQAKLDPQELASLRARHGQAKEQLQSLQERVEATHKELESAVSTVVQQQTQKVKAVKDFEENHNKIESLLHWMSSLEKSRESTKSRSLSLSQKAGDQKDGRTPDTPDGRPVEADRAHHQELLSQQQEVLLSAQSAQAFLEKRGHNLSPAETQQLQGKLDELKDQYASKLSQSEAQLKQVQSLQDELQKFLRDHLEFEAWLLQAEQELDRMHHGDGGLEALRPMLHRQSSFSEDVISHKGDLRFVTMSGQKVLDAEKATAGPEVSSTGALVTSKLEDATKRYGTLHSKCAALGSHLNLLLDRSQQFQDIANSLQTWLQRSEAAVSNLLSEPISSDPAILQKQLASAKRLQEDLAEHQVPVEKLEKASRSLLEIHQAPVPDHKSIQETTASVMSRFQGLWGRMAERSDLLQKAIAQSQSVQEGLEGLARSMAHIEESLQRQEGTPFSAAAVQEALANNTKLKQDLDRQRSLLEATQGMVARFAEAAESGAAAAALRSQLDSLTERFGSLCQRRQKEEETLKELLPKVEQHEQLSQALEQFTETRGRMLAAGNQPHHDIGHFSQQIQVSKSDIFTPPRLHLHCRVNAG
;
A
#
# COMPACT_ATOMS: atom_id res chain seq x y z
N MET A 1 -37.05 -76.39 -61.68
CA MET A 1 -38.00 -75.49 -60.99
C MET A 1 -37.68 -75.33 -59.50
N GLY A 2 -37.85 -76.36 -58.65
CA GLY A 2 -37.67 -76.22 -57.19
C GLY A 2 -36.36 -75.57 -56.72
N LEU A 3 -35.21 -76.01 -57.25
CA LEU A 3 -33.89 -75.46 -56.90
C LEU A 3 -33.75 -73.96 -57.25
N VAL A 4 -34.28 -73.55 -58.41
CA VAL A 4 -34.25 -72.15 -58.89
C VAL A 4 -35.16 -71.27 -58.03
N HIS A 5 -36.33 -71.77 -57.64
CA HIS A 5 -37.24 -71.05 -56.75
C HIS A 5 -36.64 -70.88 -55.33
N GLY A 6 -36.03 -71.94 -54.78
CA GLY A 6 -35.32 -71.88 -53.50
C GLY A 6 -34.15 -70.88 -53.51
N LEU A 7 -33.30 -70.94 -54.55
CA LEU A 7 -32.22 -69.97 -54.74
C LEU A 7 -32.76 -68.53 -54.88
N SER A 8 -33.81 -68.32 -55.67
CA SER A 8 -34.42 -67.00 -55.84
C SER A 8 -34.99 -66.44 -54.54
N SER A 9 -35.56 -67.28 -53.67
CA SER A 9 -36.04 -66.86 -52.34
C SER A 9 -34.89 -66.44 -51.44
N VAL A 10 -33.84 -67.27 -51.33
CA VAL A 10 -32.69 -67.01 -50.46
C VAL A 10 -31.89 -65.78 -50.93
N TYR A 11 -31.74 -65.55 -52.24
CA TYR A 11 -31.15 -64.30 -52.75
C TYR A 11 -32.01 -63.07 -52.44
N LEU A 12 -33.34 -63.18 -52.50
CA LEU A 12 -34.25 -62.07 -52.19
C LEU A 12 -34.23 -61.72 -50.69
N ASP A 13 -34.14 -62.72 -49.82
CA ASP A 13 -33.97 -62.52 -48.38
C ASP A 13 -32.55 -62.05 -48.01
N LYS A 14 -31.51 -62.44 -48.78
CA LYS A 14 -30.16 -61.83 -48.69
C LYS A 14 -30.20 -60.33 -49.00
N LEU A 15 -30.90 -59.93 -50.07
CA LEU A 15 -31.02 -58.50 -50.42
C LEU A 15 -31.76 -57.70 -49.34
N LYS A 16 -32.87 -58.22 -48.79
CA LYS A 16 -33.58 -57.59 -47.66
C LYS A 16 -32.70 -57.43 -46.42
N THR A 17 -32.00 -58.50 -46.02
CA THR A 17 -31.15 -58.47 -44.81
C THR A 17 -29.95 -57.55 -44.97
N VAL A 18 -29.32 -57.51 -46.15
CA VAL A 18 -28.22 -56.57 -46.45
C VAL A 18 -28.71 -55.12 -46.43
N ASP A 19 -29.89 -54.80 -47.00
CA ASP A 19 -30.45 -53.44 -46.97
C ASP A 19 -30.76 -52.96 -45.54
N VAL A 20 -31.33 -53.84 -44.69
CA VAL A 20 -31.55 -53.52 -43.27
C VAL A 20 -30.23 -53.31 -42.54
N ILE A 21 -29.22 -54.16 -42.75
CA ILE A 21 -27.89 -54.00 -42.15
C ILE A 21 -27.25 -52.69 -42.60
N ILE A 22 -27.32 -52.31 -43.88
CA ILE A 22 -26.77 -51.04 -44.36
C ILE A 22 -27.41 -49.87 -43.62
N ARG A 23 -28.75 -49.84 -43.52
CA ARG A 23 -29.48 -48.77 -42.84
C ARG A 23 -29.17 -48.72 -41.33
N ASN A 24 -29.16 -49.86 -40.65
CA ASN A 24 -28.90 -49.91 -39.20
C ASN A 24 -27.42 -49.63 -38.88
N THR A 25 -26.47 -50.05 -39.73
CA THR A 25 -25.05 -49.70 -39.61
C THR A 25 -24.80 -48.21 -39.81
N GLN A 26 -25.52 -47.57 -40.75
CA GLN A 26 -25.46 -46.12 -40.95
C GLN A 26 -26.06 -45.35 -39.75
N GLY A 27 -27.21 -45.81 -39.23
CA GLY A 27 -27.82 -45.23 -38.02
C GLY A 27 -26.91 -45.31 -36.80
N ALA A 28 -26.31 -46.49 -36.54
CA ALA A 28 -25.34 -46.69 -35.48
C ALA A 28 -24.07 -45.82 -35.66
N GLU A 29 -23.51 -45.73 -36.88
CA GLU A 29 -22.36 -44.86 -37.18
C GLU A 29 -22.66 -43.38 -36.90
N SER A 30 -23.82 -42.88 -37.32
CA SER A 30 -24.24 -41.50 -37.05
C SER A 30 -24.45 -41.24 -35.57
N LEU A 31 -24.99 -42.22 -34.83
CA LEU A 31 -25.19 -42.14 -33.38
C LEU A 31 -23.85 -42.09 -32.63
N VAL A 32 -22.91 -43.00 -32.94
CA VAL A 32 -21.55 -43.00 -32.36
C VAL A 32 -20.86 -41.66 -32.61
N LYS A 33 -20.84 -41.20 -33.87
CA LYS A 33 -20.22 -39.91 -34.24
C LYS A 33 -20.88 -38.72 -33.54
N GLY A 34 -22.19 -38.74 -33.35
CA GLY A 34 -22.92 -37.69 -32.63
C GLY A 34 -22.41 -37.52 -31.20
N TYR A 35 -22.23 -38.61 -30.46
CA TYR A 35 -21.71 -38.55 -29.08
C TYR A 35 -20.20 -38.33 -29.02
N GLU A 36 -19.41 -38.91 -29.92
CA GLU A 36 -17.97 -38.60 -30.04
C GLU A 36 -17.75 -37.10 -30.25
N VAL A 37 -18.54 -36.46 -31.14
CA VAL A 37 -18.50 -35.02 -31.37
C VAL A 37 -18.96 -34.24 -30.14
N LYS A 38 -20.11 -34.58 -29.53
CA LYS A 38 -20.59 -33.93 -28.28
C LYS A 38 -19.52 -33.94 -27.18
N LEU A 39 -18.95 -35.11 -26.89
CA LEU A 39 -17.88 -35.29 -25.89
C LEU A 39 -16.57 -34.60 -26.29
N SER A 40 -16.27 -34.41 -27.57
CA SER A 40 -15.12 -33.59 -27.98
C SER A 40 -15.35 -32.08 -27.75
N GLN A 41 -16.60 -31.63 -27.67
CA GLN A 41 -16.96 -30.20 -27.62
C GLN A 41 -17.23 -29.64 -26.22
N GLU A 42 -17.24 -30.46 -25.16
CA GLU A 42 -17.31 -30.00 -23.76
C GLU A 42 -16.20 -29.00 -23.43
N GLU A 43 -16.48 -28.05 -22.53
CA GLU A 43 -15.58 -26.95 -22.20
C GLU A 43 -14.62 -27.30 -21.02
N ALA A 44 -13.76 -26.35 -20.63
CA ALA A 44 -12.88 -26.51 -19.47
C ALA A 44 -13.68 -26.55 -18.16
N VAL A 45 -13.07 -27.06 -17.08
CA VAL A 45 -13.72 -27.06 -15.76
C VAL A 45 -13.88 -25.62 -15.27
N PRO A 46 -15.09 -25.12 -14.96
CA PRO A 46 -15.27 -23.77 -14.45
C PRO A 46 -14.86 -23.65 -12.96
N THR A 47 -14.53 -22.42 -12.52
CA THR A 47 -14.19 -22.09 -11.12
C THR A 47 -15.41 -21.92 -10.20
N ASP A 48 -16.62 -22.06 -10.74
CA ASP A 48 -17.90 -21.93 -10.05
C ASP A 48 -18.57 -23.29 -9.84
N LEU A 49 -18.99 -23.56 -8.59
CA LEU A 49 -19.67 -24.78 -8.18
C LEU A 49 -21.05 -24.93 -8.82
N ALA A 50 -21.76 -23.84 -9.15
CA ALA A 50 -23.06 -23.95 -9.84
C ALA A 50 -22.88 -24.38 -11.30
N ALA A 51 -21.88 -23.83 -11.99
CA ALA A 51 -21.50 -24.25 -13.34
C ALA A 51 -21.03 -25.72 -13.41
N ILE A 52 -20.20 -26.20 -12.46
CA ILE A 52 -19.81 -27.62 -12.40
C ILE A 52 -21.05 -28.53 -12.24
N ARG A 53 -22.00 -28.19 -11.35
CA ARG A 53 -23.25 -28.95 -11.17
C ARG A 53 -24.12 -28.98 -12.44
N ALA A 54 -24.15 -27.89 -13.20
CA ALA A 54 -24.86 -27.85 -14.47
C ALA A 54 -24.22 -28.79 -15.51
N HIS A 55 -22.88 -28.87 -15.55
CA HIS A 55 -22.16 -29.82 -16.40
C HIS A 55 -22.40 -31.27 -15.96
N GLN A 56 -22.32 -31.59 -14.66
CA GLN A 56 -22.65 -32.91 -14.11
C GLN A 56 -24.09 -33.32 -14.47
N THR A 57 -25.07 -32.41 -14.32
CA THR A 57 -26.48 -32.68 -14.68
C THR A 57 -26.61 -33.02 -16.17
N THR A 58 -25.85 -32.34 -17.03
CA THR A 58 -25.80 -32.59 -18.48
C THR A 58 -25.18 -33.96 -18.79
N LEU A 59 -24.05 -34.30 -18.14
CA LEU A 59 -23.42 -35.63 -18.27
C LEU A 59 -24.34 -36.73 -17.75
N GLN A 60 -25.04 -36.52 -16.63
CA GLN A 60 -26.00 -37.48 -16.07
C GLN A 60 -27.16 -37.76 -17.05
N GLN A 61 -27.65 -36.72 -17.74
CA GLN A 61 -28.59 -36.90 -18.86
C GLN A 61 -27.95 -37.70 -20.01
N TRP A 62 -26.71 -37.42 -20.40
CA TRP A 62 -26.05 -38.19 -21.46
C TRP A 62 -25.80 -39.65 -21.05
N THR A 63 -25.52 -39.93 -19.78
CA THR A 63 -25.41 -41.27 -19.22
C THR A 63 -26.72 -42.05 -19.38
N SER A 64 -27.89 -41.42 -19.17
CA SER A 64 -29.19 -42.06 -19.42
C SER A 64 -29.46 -42.24 -20.93
N GLU A 65 -29.21 -41.21 -21.75
CA GLU A 65 -29.35 -41.29 -23.21
C GLU A 65 -28.49 -42.40 -23.82
N VAL A 66 -27.23 -42.57 -23.39
CA VAL A 66 -26.32 -43.62 -23.87
C VAL A 66 -26.80 -45.01 -23.43
N LYS A 67 -27.38 -45.14 -22.23
CA LYS A 67 -27.97 -46.39 -21.75
C LYS A 67 -29.19 -46.78 -22.58
N ASP A 68 -30.09 -45.85 -22.87
CA ASP A 68 -31.27 -46.07 -23.72
C ASP A 68 -30.90 -46.42 -25.17
N LYS A 69 -29.96 -45.67 -25.76
CA LYS A 69 -29.57 -45.83 -27.17
C LYS A 69 -28.74 -47.10 -27.42
N LYS A 70 -28.28 -47.81 -26.38
CA LYS A 70 -27.67 -49.15 -26.47
C LYS A 70 -28.52 -50.14 -27.27
N ALA A 71 -29.85 -50.00 -27.24
CA ALA A 71 -30.80 -50.83 -27.99
C ALA A 71 -30.61 -50.79 -29.52
N VAL A 72 -30.01 -49.72 -30.08
CA VAL A 72 -29.71 -49.60 -31.52
C VAL A 72 -28.64 -50.61 -31.94
N PHE A 73 -27.66 -50.87 -31.07
CA PHE A 73 -26.55 -51.77 -31.36
C PHE A 73 -26.94 -53.23 -31.14
N THR A 74 -27.77 -53.53 -30.13
CA THR A 74 -28.32 -54.89 -29.95
C THR A 74 -29.21 -55.27 -31.14
N ALA A 75 -30.02 -54.34 -31.66
CA ALA A 75 -30.79 -54.57 -32.89
C ALA A 75 -29.89 -54.82 -34.12
N LEU A 76 -28.78 -54.08 -34.26
CA LEU A 76 -27.80 -54.32 -35.33
C LEU A 76 -27.11 -55.68 -35.20
N GLU A 77 -26.78 -56.12 -33.99
CA GLU A 77 -26.20 -57.44 -33.72
C GLU A 77 -27.18 -58.58 -34.04
N GLU A 78 -28.46 -58.40 -33.72
CA GLU A 78 -29.52 -59.31 -34.16
C GLU A 78 -29.66 -59.36 -35.70
N ASP A 79 -29.60 -58.22 -36.40
CA ASP A 79 -29.66 -58.18 -37.87
C ASP A 79 -28.47 -58.87 -38.53
N LEU A 80 -27.25 -58.63 -38.02
CA LEU A 80 -26.04 -59.32 -38.45
C LEU A 80 -26.14 -60.83 -38.20
N SER A 81 -26.78 -61.24 -37.10
CA SER A 81 -27.07 -62.64 -36.78
C SER A 81 -28.10 -63.24 -37.75
N ARG A 82 -29.17 -62.52 -38.08
CA ARG A 82 -30.17 -62.94 -39.09
C ARG A 82 -29.54 -63.10 -40.48
N ALA A 83 -28.71 -62.15 -40.91
CA ALA A 83 -28.02 -62.25 -42.19
C ALA A 83 -26.97 -63.37 -42.24
N LYS A 84 -26.34 -63.72 -41.12
CA LYS A 84 -25.48 -64.91 -41.02
C LYS A 84 -26.24 -66.19 -41.33
N VAL A 85 -27.45 -66.36 -40.80
CA VAL A 85 -28.31 -67.52 -41.11
C VAL A 85 -28.64 -67.58 -42.61
N VAL A 86 -28.99 -66.44 -43.23
CA VAL A 86 -29.27 -66.37 -44.68
C VAL A 86 -28.02 -66.65 -45.53
N ALA A 87 -26.86 -66.15 -45.12
CA ALA A 87 -25.58 -66.42 -45.79
C ALA A 87 -25.16 -67.89 -45.67
N GLU A 88 -25.37 -68.54 -44.52
CA GLU A 88 -25.14 -69.98 -44.35
C GLU A 88 -26.09 -70.82 -45.21
N GLN A 89 -27.36 -70.42 -45.36
CA GLN A 89 -28.30 -71.06 -46.27
C GLN A 89 -27.86 -70.93 -47.74
N LEU A 90 -27.38 -69.75 -48.16
CA LEU A 90 -26.85 -69.55 -49.50
C LEU A 90 -25.56 -70.36 -49.73
N PHE A 91 -24.67 -70.42 -48.74
CA PHE A 91 -23.45 -71.23 -48.80
C PHE A 91 -23.76 -72.73 -48.95
N ARG A 92 -24.77 -73.27 -48.25
CA ARG A 92 -25.21 -74.66 -48.42
C ARG A 92 -25.76 -74.94 -49.84
N LEU A 93 -26.39 -73.96 -50.48
CA LEU A 93 -26.97 -74.09 -51.82
C LEU A 93 -25.97 -73.88 -52.96
N LYS A 94 -24.89 -73.11 -52.73
CA LYS A 94 -24.04 -72.60 -53.81
C LYS A 94 -22.53 -72.54 -53.53
N GLN A 95 -22.09 -72.85 -52.31
CA GLN A 95 -20.70 -72.75 -51.81
C GLN A 95 -20.06 -71.36 -51.96
N GLU A 96 -20.85 -70.29 -52.18
CA GLU A 96 -20.38 -68.92 -52.27
C GLU A 96 -20.25 -68.27 -50.88
N ARG A 97 -19.03 -67.84 -50.51
CA ARG A 97 -18.75 -67.11 -49.26
C ARG A 97 -19.12 -65.63 -49.41
N SER A 98 -19.81 -65.06 -48.42
CA SER A 98 -20.36 -63.70 -48.49
C SER A 98 -19.45 -62.66 -47.84
N VAL A 99 -18.41 -62.23 -48.56
CA VAL A 99 -17.39 -61.24 -48.09
C VAL A 99 -18.02 -59.95 -47.56
N ASP A 100 -19.12 -59.47 -48.17
CA ASP A 100 -19.83 -58.27 -47.70
C ASP A 100 -20.35 -58.42 -46.26
N LEU A 101 -20.81 -59.62 -45.88
CA LEU A 101 -21.32 -59.85 -44.52
C LEU A 101 -20.20 -59.82 -43.50
N GLU A 102 -19.04 -60.39 -43.82
CA GLU A 102 -17.85 -60.37 -42.95
C GLU A 102 -17.41 -58.92 -42.70
N ARG A 103 -17.42 -58.09 -43.74
CA ARG A 103 -17.16 -56.64 -43.65
C ARG A 103 -18.18 -55.89 -42.79
N TYR A 104 -19.47 -56.22 -42.87
CA TYR A 104 -20.49 -55.61 -42.01
C TYR A 104 -20.43 -56.12 -40.55
N GLN A 105 -20.03 -57.38 -40.32
CA GLN A 105 -19.79 -57.93 -38.99
C GLN A 105 -18.59 -57.26 -38.31
N GLU A 106 -17.47 -57.12 -39.02
CA GLU A 106 -16.30 -56.39 -38.54
C GLU A 106 -16.64 -54.92 -38.23
N LYS A 107 -17.36 -54.25 -39.13
CA LYS A 107 -17.84 -52.89 -38.90
C LYS A 107 -18.81 -52.78 -37.72
N GLY A 108 -19.68 -53.77 -37.52
CA GLY A 108 -20.58 -53.85 -36.37
C GLY A 108 -19.82 -53.92 -35.04
N ALA A 109 -18.79 -54.77 -34.97
CA ALA A 109 -17.90 -54.86 -33.81
C ALA A 109 -17.16 -53.54 -33.54
N GLN A 110 -16.58 -52.91 -34.56
CA GLN A 110 -15.91 -51.60 -34.44
C GLN A 110 -16.85 -50.49 -33.94
N LEU A 111 -18.12 -50.49 -34.38
CA LEU A 111 -19.13 -49.53 -33.90
C LEU A 111 -19.53 -49.80 -32.44
N TRP A 112 -19.61 -51.06 -32.03
CA TRP A 112 -19.89 -51.43 -30.64
C TRP A 112 -18.75 -51.03 -29.69
N GLU A 113 -17.50 -51.30 -30.04
CA GLU A 113 -16.34 -50.88 -29.25
C GLU A 113 -16.26 -49.35 -29.08
N ARG A 114 -16.54 -48.59 -30.16
CA ARG A 114 -16.63 -47.12 -30.10
C ARG A 114 -17.78 -46.66 -29.21
N TRP A 115 -18.94 -47.33 -29.27
CA TRP A 115 -20.08 -47.03 -28.38
C TRP A 115 -19.78 -47.31 -26.91
N GLN A 116 -19.12 -48.42 -26.60
CA GLN A 116 -18.65 -48.71 -25.23
C GLN A 116 -17.66 -47.66 -24.74
N ARG A 117 -16.75 -47.19 -25.60
CA ARG A 117 -15.80 -46.11 -25.28
C ARG A 117 -16.47 -44.76 -25.04
N VAL A 118 -17.54 -44.45 -25.80
CA VAL A 118 -18.40 -43.28 -25.53
C VAL A 118 -19.01 -43.39 -24.14
N GLY A 119 -19.65 -44.52 -23.80
CA GLY A 119 -20.25 -44.73 -22.48
C GLY A 119 -19.25 -44.57 -21.33
N LEU A 120 -18.08 -45.22 -21.44
CA LEU A 120 -17.00 -45.10 -20.47
C LEU A 120 -16.54 -43.65 -20.29
N GLN A 121 -16.45 -42.87 -21.36
CA GLN A 121 -16.04 -41.46 -21.30
C GLN A 121 -17.05 -40.56 -20.60
N VAL A 122 -18.37 -40.78 -20.78
CA VAL A 122 -19.38 -40.05 -20.00
C VAL A 122 -19.25 -40.40 -18.52
N GLU A 123 -19.11 -41.69 -18.17
CA GLU A 123 -19.03 -42.16 -16.79
C GLU A 123 -17.74 -41.69 -16.07
N THR A 124 -16.58 -41.74 -16.73
CA THR A 124 -15.32 -41.19 -16.19
C THR A 124 -15.43 -39.68 -15.93
N ARG A 125 -15.92 -38.90 -16.89
CA ARG A 125 -16.04 -37.44 -16.73
C ARG A 125 -17.01 -37.04 -15.64
N GLN A 126 -18.11 -37.78 -15.49
CA GLN A 126 -19.06 -37.56 -14.41
C GLN A 126 -18.36 -37.77 -13.04
N SER A 127 -17.66 -38.89 -12.87
CA SER A 127 -16.91 -39.18 -11.63
C SER A 127 -15.80 -38.16 -11.35
N ASP A 128 -15.07 -37.71 -12.37
CA ASP A 128 -14.00 -36.73 -12.21
C ASP A 128 -14.55 -35.35 -11.85
N LEU A 129 -15.65 -34.89 -12.47
CA LEU A 129 -16.31 -33.63 -12.10
C LEU A 129 -16.98 -33.69 -10.73
N GLU A 130 -17.48 -34.84 -10.28
CA GLU A 130 -17.96 -35.04 -8.90
C GLU A 130 -16.81 -34.85 -7.90
N SER A 131 -15.68 -35.53 -8.11
CA SER A 131 -14.46 -35.37 -7.30
C SER A 131 -13.92 -33.92 -7.28
N ILE A 132 -13.85 -33.27 -8.45
CA ILE A 132 -13.38 -31.88 -8.55
C ILE A 132 -14.32 -30.90 -7.84
N GLN A 133 -15.64 -31.14 -7.90
CA GLN A 133 -16.62 -30.31 -7.19
C GLN A 133 -16.41 -30.39 -5.67
N ASP A 134 -16.21 -31.59 -5.13
CA ASP A 134 -16.06 -31.78 -3.69
C ASP A 134 -14.79 -31.07 -3.18
N VAL A 135 -13.65 -31.26 -3.85
CA VAL A 135 -12.40 -30.56 -3.51
C VAL A 135 -12.53 -29.03 -3.65
N LEU A 136 -13.23 -28.54 -4.67
CA LEU A 136 -13.51 -27.11 -4.82
C LEU A 136 -14.46 -26.59 -3.71
N GLY A 137 -15.44 -27.38 -3.29
CA GLY A 137 -16.37 -27.06 -2.21
C GLY A 137 -15.65 -26.92 -0.87
N ASP A 138 -14.77 -27.86 -0.56
CA ASP A 138 -13.91 -27.82 0.62
C ASP A 138 -12.94 -26.64 0.56
N TYR A 139 -12.29 -26.40 -0.60
CA TYR A 139 -11.41 -25.24 -0.81
C TYR A 139 -12.15 -23.93 -0.56
N ARG A 140 -13.30 -23.69 -1.22
CA ARG A 140 -14.09 -22.47 -1.08
C ARG A 140 -14.55 -22.24 0.36
N SER A 141 -14.91 -23.31 1.06
CA SER A 141 -15.32 -23.27 2.48
C SER A 141 -14.15 -22.90 3.39
N CYS A 142 -12.98 -23.53 3.19
CA CYS A 142 -11.76 -23.26 3.97
C CYS A 142 -11.22 -21.84 3.72
N HIS A 143 -11.08 -21.45 2.45
CA HIS A 143 -10.66 -20.13 2.00
C HIS A 143 -11.61 -19.03 2.51
N GLY A 144 -12.93 -19.21 2.36
CA GLY A 144 -13.94 -18.25 2.80
C GLY A 144 -14.07 -18.14 4.32
N ALA A 145 -13.66 -19.16 5.08
CA ALA A 145 -13.54 -19.07 6.53
C ALA A 145 -12.28 -18.28 6.95
N LEU A 146 -11.14 -18.53 6.30
CA LEU A 146 -9.89 -17.82 6.58
C LEU A 146 -9.96 -16.34 6.20
N ILE A 147 -10.53 -15.97 5.05
CA ILE A 147 -10.66 -14.55 4.67
C ILE A 147 -11.51 -13.78 5.68
N ARG A 148 -12.67 -14.30 6.08
CA ARG A 148 -13.52 -13.62 7.07
C ARG A 148 -12.83 -13.45 8.41
N TRP A 149 -12.16 -14.50 8.91
CA TRP A 149 -11.39 -14.39 10.15
C TRP A 149 -10.23 -13.38 10.02
N ILE A 150 -9.48 -13.36 8.90
CA ILE A 150 -8.42 -12.35 8.67
C ILE A 150 -9.00 -10.93 8.66
N GLU A 151 -10.13 -10.71 7.98
CA GLU A 151 -10.78 -9.39 7.89
C GLU A 151 -11.33 -8.95 9.26
N GLU A 152 -11.95 -9.85 10.02
CA GLU A 152 -12.41 -9.63 11.40
C GLU A 152 -11.24 -9.32 12.36
N THR A 153 -10.13 -10.08 12.30
CA THR A 153 -8.95 -9.87 13.15
C THR A 153 -8.22 -8.57 12.79
N THR A 154 -8.11 -8.24 11.50
CA THR A 154 -7.49 -6.97 11.06
C THR A 154 -8.30 -5.78 11.56
N ALA A 155 -9.65 -5.83 11.45
CA ALA A 155 -10.51 -4.78 11.97
C ALA A 155 -10.41 -4.63 13.51
N GLN A 156 -10.27 -5.73 14.26
CA GLN A 156 -9.99 -5.68 15.70
C GLN A 156 -8.65 -5.00 16.00
N GLN A 157 -7.60 -5.27 15.21
CA GLN A 157 -6.28 -4.65 15.38
C GLN A 157 -6.26 -3.16 15.00
N GLU A 158 -7.02 -2.74 13.98
CA GLU A 158 -7.16 -1.32 13.62
C GLU A 158 -7.92 -0.52 14.69
N ALA A 159 -8.90 -1.14 15.36
CA ALA A 159 -9.63 -0.54 16.47
C ALA A 159 -8.77 -0.38 17.74
N MET A 160 -7.86 -1.32 17.99
CA MET A 160 -6.89 -1.25 19.09
C MET A 160 -5.74 -0.29 18.76
N LYS A 161 -5.88 1.00 19.09
CA LYS A 161 -4.81 2.00 18.95
C LYS A 161 -3.55 1.58 19.75
N PRO A 162 -2.48 1.05 19.12
CA PRO A 162 -1.40 0.41 19.87
C PRO A 162 -0.55 1.46 20.58
N GLY A 163 -0.17 1.21 21.84
CA GLY A 163 0.85 1.98 22.55
C GLY A 163 0.55 3.47 22.78
N GLN A 164 -0.72 3.89 22.68
CA GLN A 164 -1.15 5.27 22.99
C GLN A 164 -1.59 5.46 24.45
N ALA A 165 -1.63 4.40 25.27
CA ALA A 165 -1.99 4.52 26.68
C ALA A 165 -0.78 4.98 27.51
N GLU A 166 -1.02 5.95 28.40
CA GLU A 166 -0.02 6.48 29.34
C GLU A 166 0.08 5.65 30.64
N ASP A 167 -0.81 4.66 30.82
CA ASP A 167 -0.87 3.77 31.99
C ASP A 167 -0.26 2.40 31.64
N SER A 168 0.76 2.00 32.40
CA SER A 168 1.48 0.72 32.26
C SER A 168 0.55 -0.50 32.39
N ARG A 169 -0.53 -0.43 33.19
CA ARG A 169 -1.51 -1.51 33.31
C ARG A 169 -2.34 -1.68 32.03
N VAL A 170 -2.76 -0.57 31.42
CA VAL A 170 -3.54 -0.59 30.17
C VAL A 170 -2.70 -1.14 29.03
N LEU A 171 -1.41 -0.79 28.95
CA LEU A 171 -0.49 -1.40 27.98
C LEU A 171 -0.24 -2.89 28.24
N SER A 172 -0.17 -3.32 29.50
CA SER A 172 -0.02 -4.74 29.86
C SER A 172 -1.23 -5.57 29.42
N GLU A 173 -2.44 -5.05 29.62
CA GLU A 173 -3.70 -5.64 29.14
C GLU A 173 -3.74 -5.70 27.61
N GLN A 174 -3.38 -4.61 26.92
CA GLN A 174 -3.27 -4.58 25.45
C GLN A 174 -2.24 -5.59 24.92
N LEU A 175 -1.10 -5.74 25.60
CA LEU A 175 -0.07 -6.72 25.24
C LEU A 175 -0.59 -8.15 25.40
N SER A 176 -1.30 -8.44 26.49
CA SER A 176 -1.95 -9.74 26.72
C SER A 176 -2.95 -10.07 25.60
N GLN A 177 -3.77 -9.11 25.19
CA GLN A 177 -4.72 -9.26 24.08
C GLN A 177 -4.02 -9.53 22.75
N GLN A 178 -2.94 -8.80 22.42
CA GLN A 178 -2.17 -9.04 21.19
C GLN A 178 -1.42 -10.38 21.21
N MET A 179 -0.94 -10.84 22.38
CA MET A 179 -0.35 -12.17 22.53
C MET A 179 -1.37 -13.29 22.37
N ALA A 180 -2.61 -13.10 22.84
CA ALA A 180 -3.71 -14.04 22.59
C ALA A 180 -4.08 -14.12 21.10
N LEU A 181 -4.16 -12.99 20.41
CA LEU A 181 -4.34 -12.94 18.95
C LEU A 181 -3.20 -13.64 18.21
N PHE A 182 -1.95 -13.45 18.64
CA PHE A 182 -0.78 -14.12 18.04
C PHE A 182 -0.89 -15.66 18.15
N ALA A 183 -1.27 -16.19 19.31
CA ALA A 183 -1.51 -17.63 19.48
C ALA A 183 -2.70 -18.15 18.62
N GLU A 184 -3.73 -17.33 18.43
CA GLU A 184 -4.86 -17.68 17.56
C GLU A 184 -4.46 -17.69 16.07
N ILE A 185 -3.57 -16.79 15.66
CA ILE A 185 -2.93 -16.80 14.34
C ILE A 185 -2.11 -18.08 14.17
N GLU A 186 -1.20 -18.41 15.09
CA GLU A 186 -0.41 -19.65 15.04
C GLU A 186 -1.30 -20.91 14.92
N ALA A 187 -2.42 -20.96 15.66
CA ALA A 187 -3.37 -22.07 15.56
C ALA A 187 -4.07 -22.16 14.18
N ASN A 188 -4.30 -21.03 13.51
CA ASN A 188 -4.90 -20.99 12.18
C ASN A 188 -3.93 -21.33 11.03
N GLN A 189 -2.62 -21.42 11.30
CA GLN A 189 -1.63 -21.89 10.31
C GLN A 189 -2.01 -23.28 9.74
N ALA A 190 -2.50 -24.19 10.60
CA ALA A 190 -2.92 -25.53 10.18
C ALA A 190 -4.10 -25.49 9.18
N LYS A 191 -4.99 -24.50 9.29
CA LYS A 191 -6.09 -24.28 8.33
C LYS A 191 -5.57 -23.68 7.02
N LEU A 192 -4.59 -22.77 7.07
CA LEU A 192 -3.93 -22.24 5.88
C LEU A 192 -3.23 -23.35 5.09
N ASP A 193 -2.52 -24.25 5.79
CA ASP A 193 -1.88 -25.43 5.20
C ASP A 193 -2.90 -26.43 4.63
N GLN A 194 -4.07 -26.56 5.25
CA GLN A 194 -5.19 -27.34 4.70
C GLN A 194 -5.74 -26.69 3.42
N CYS A 195 -5.95 -25.37 3.42
CA CYS A 195 -6.39 -24.61 2.25
C CYS A 195 -5.40 -24.74 1.08
N GLN A 196 -4.09 -24.77 1.38
CA GLN A 196 -3.04 -25.03 0.39
C GLN A 196 -3.17 -26.41 -0.24
N LYS A 197 -3.36 -27.46 0.58
CA LYS A 197 -3.53 -28.84 0.10
C LYS A 197 -4.75 -28.97 -0.80
N LEU A 198 -5.87 -28.35 -0.43
CA LEU A 198 -7.10 -28.34 -1.23
C LEU A 198 -6.91 -27.62 -2.57
N SER A 199 -6.23 -26.47 -2.59
CA SER A 199 -5.86 -25.76 -3.83
C SER A 199 -4.97 -26.62 -4.76
N GLN A 200 -3.98 -27.31 -4.19
CA GLN A 200 -3.10 -28.22 -4.93
C GLN A 200 -3.83 -29.46 -5.47
N GLN A 201 -4.73 -30.05 -4.68
CA GLN A 201 -5.56 -31.19 -5.08
C GLN A 201 -6.52 -30.79 -6.22
N TYR A 202 -7.17 -29.63 -6.12
CA TYR A 202 -8.01 -29.08 -7.19
C TYR A 202 -7.18 -28.86 -8.47
N SER A 203 -6.02 -28.21 -8.36
CA SER A 203 -5.14 -27.96 -9.50
C SER A 203 -4.71 -29.24 -10.21
N ALA A 204 -4.38 -30.30 -9.46
CA ALA A 204 -4.04 -31.61 -10.03
C ALA A 204 -5.25 -32.26 -10.73
N ALA A 205 -6.39 -32.37 -10.05
CA ALA A 205 -7.58 -33.01 -10.59
C ALA A 205 -8.12 -32.31 -11.85
N VAL A 206 -8.11 -30.97 -11.88
CA VAL A 206 -8.45 -30.19 -13.07
C VAL A 206 -7.45 -30.46 -14.20
N LYS A 207 -6.14 -30.41 -13.95
CA LYS A 207 -5.14 -30.66 -15.01
C LYS A 207 -5.26 -32.05 -15.61
N ASP A 208 -5.55 -33.07 -14.80
CA ASP A 208 -5.76 -34.43 -15.26
C ASP A 208 -7.05 -34.54 -16.10
N TYR A 209 -8.17 -33.94 -15.67
CA TYR A 209 -9.41 -33.87 -16.46
C TYR A 209 -9.22 -33.15 -17.79
N GLU A 210 -8.55 -31.99 -17.78
CA GLU A 210 -8.28 -31.20 -18.99
C GLU A 210 -7.36 -31.94 -19.96
N LEU A 211 -6.39 -32.70 -19.45
CA LEU A 211 -5.53 -33.57 -20.25
C LEU A 211 -6.32 -34.73 -20.87
N GLN A 212 -7.21 -35.38 -20.13
CA GLN A 212 -8.12 -36.42 -20.66
C GLN A 212 -9.00 -35.85 -21.79
N LEU A 213 -9.60 -34.67 -21.57
CA LEU A 213 -10.46 -34.00 -22.56
C LEU A 213 -9.69 -33.64 -23.84
N MET A 214 -8.44 -33.15 -23.72
CA MET A 214 -7.56 -32.90 -24.87
C MET A 214 -7.17 -34.18 -25.61
N ALA A 215 -6.85 -35.26 -24.88
CA ALA A 215 -6.53 -36.55 -25.49
C ALA A 215 -7.73 -37.14 -26.25
N TYR A 216 -8.94 -37.04 -25.67
CA TYR A 216 -10.17 -37.49 -26.32
C TYR A 216 -10.51 -36.67 -27.57
N ARG A 217 -10.37 -35.33 -27.51
CA ARG A 217 -10.52 -34.45 -28.68
C ARG A 217 -9.58 -34.84 -29.82
N ALA A 218 -8.29 -34.99 -29.54
CA ALA A 218 -7.30 -35.39 -30.53
C ALA A 218 -7.59 -36.77 -31.14
N PHE A 219 -8.08 -37.72 -30.32
CA PHE A 219 -8.56 -39.00 -30.81
C PHE A 219 -9.77 -38.84 -31.77
N VAL A 220 -10.81 -38.10 -31.37
CA VAL A 220 -12.01 -37.90 -32.19
C VAL A 220 -11.70 -37.13 -33.49
N GLU A 221 -10.85 -36.10 -33.44
CA GLU A 221 -10.35 -35.38 -34.62
C GLU A 221 -9.63 -36.33 -35.59
N SER A 222 -8.79 -37.25 -35.09
CA SER A 222 -8.07 -38.21 -35.94
C SER A 222 -8.98 -39.17 -36.73
N GLN A 223 -10.20 -39.39 -36.26
CA GLN A 223 -11.20 -40.25 -36.93
C GLN A 223 -12.06 -39.48 -37.95
N GLN A 224 -11.92 -38.16 -38.04
CA GLN A 224 -12.75 -37.30 -38.90
C GLN A 224 -11.94 -36.74 -40.08
N LYS A 225 -12.59 -36.59 -41.24
CA LYS A 225 -11.97 -36.09 -42.48
C LYS A 225 -11.91 -34.56 -42.58
N SER A 226 -12.34 -33.85 -41.54
CA SER A 226 -12.37 -32.38 -41.48
C SER A 226 -11.86 -31.93 -40.12
N PRO A 227 -10.93 -30.95 -40.05
CA PRO A 227 -10.44 -30.46 -38.78
C PRO A 227 -11.55 -29.69 -38.04
N VAL A 228 -11.80 -30.08 -36.79
CA VAL A 228 -12.63 -29.28 -35.86
C VAL A 228 -11.79 -28.09 -35.39
N LYS A 229 -12.39 -26.90 -35.29
CA LYS A 229 -11.68 -25.70 -34.81
C LYS A 229 -11.20 -25.90 -33.36
N ARG A 230 -9.88 -25.85 -33.14
CA ARG A 230 -9.27 -25.95 -31.82
C ARG A 230 -9.55 -24.70 -30.98
N ARG A 231 -10.52 -24.78 -30.06
CA ARG A 231 -10.66 -23.79 -28.98
C ARG A 231 -9.56 -24.01 -27.94
N ARG A 232 -8.94 -22.92 -27.49
CA ARG A 232 -7.98 -22.95 -26.39
C ARG A 232 -8.75 -23.08 -25.08
N MET A 233 -8.46 -24.09 -24.26
CA MET A 233 -8.99 -24.14 -22.90
C MET A 233 -8.18 -23.22 -21.99
N LEU A 234 -8.90 -22.38 -21.24
CA LEU A 234 -8.39 -21.62 -20.12
C LEU A 234 -8.52 -22.48 -18.87
N SER A 235 -7.42 -22.74 -18.17
CA SER A 235 -7.41 -23.66 -17.03
C SER A 235 -7.82 -22.95 -15.75
N SER A 236 -8.85 -23.47 -15.07
CA SER A 236 -9.32 -22.95 -13.78
C SER A 236 -8.35 -23.21 -12.62
N SER A 237 -7.40 -24.14 -12.80
CA SER A 237 -6.29 -24.40 -11.88
C SER A 237 -5.56 -23.11 -11.48
N ASP A 238 -5.28 -22.25 -12.45
CA ASP A 238 -4.38 -21.11 -12.26
C ASP A 238 -5.08 -19.99 -11.45
N THR A 239 -6.41 -19.84 -11.62
CA THR A 239 -7.24 -18.96 -10.80
C THR A 239 -7.24 -19.38 -9.33
N ILE A 240 -7.54 -20.65 -9.04
CA ILE A 240 -7.57 -21.18 -7.66
C ILE A 240 -6.17 -21.18 -7.01
N THR A 241 -5.12 -21.29 -7.82
CA THR A 241 -3.73 -21.13 -7.35
C THR A 241 -3.46 -19.67 -6.95
N GLN A 242 -3.89 -18.70 -7.76
CA GLN A 242 -3.70 -17.28 -7.46
C GLN A 242 -4.53 -16.82 -6.24
N GLU A 243 -5.80 -17.23 -6.13
CA GLU A 243 -6.64 -16.94 -4.97
C GLU A 243 -5.97 -17.38 -3.66
N PHE A 244 -5.36 -18.57 -3.63
CA PHE A 244 -4.60 -19.04 -2.47
C PHE A 244 -3.33 -18.19 -2.19
N MET A 245 -2.62 -17.73 -3.23
CA MET A 245 -1.44 -16.86 -3.05
C MET A 245 -1.83 -15.50 -2.45
N ASP A 246 -2.98 -14.96 -2.85
CA ASP A 246 -3.52 -13.71 -2.31
C ASP A 246 -3.95 -13.89 -0.85
N LEU A 247 -4.65 -14.98 -0.51
CA LEU A 247 -4.98 -15.37 0.87
C LEU A 247 -3.73 -15.47 1.75
N ARG A 248 -2.70 -16.19 1.28
CA ARG A 248 -1.42 -16.33 2.00
C ARG A 248 -0.76 -14.98 2.24
N THR A 249 -0.82 -14.08 1.25
CA THR A 249 -0.26 -12.72 1.36
C THR A 249 -0.97 -11.90 2.43
N ARG A 250 -2.31 -11.94 2.49
CA ARG A 250 -3.11 -11.29 3.55
C ARG A 250 -2.78 -11.86 4.94
N TYR A 251 -2.67 -13.18 5.04
CA TYR A 251 -2.32 -13.85 6.30
C TYR A 251 -0.90 -13.45 6.80
N THR A 252 0.10 -13.41 5.91
CA THR A 252 1.45 -12.95 6.26
C THR A 252 1.47 -11.46 6.68
N ALA A 253 0.64 -10.62 6.06
CA ALA A 253 0.48 -9.22 6.49
C ALA A 253 -0.10 -9.13 7.92
N LEU A 254 -1.12 -9.92 8.25
CA LEU A 254 -1.69 -10.00 9.61
C LEU A 254 -0.67 -10.47 10.66
N VAL A 255 0.09 -11.53 10.37
CA VAL A 255 1.20 -11.99 11.24
C VAL A 255 2.20 -10.86 11.49
N THR A 256 2.58 -10.14 10.43
CA THR A 256 3.56 -9.04 10.50
C THR A 256 3.03 -7.87 11.33
N LEU A 257 1.78 -7.46 11.11
CA LEU A 257 1.11 -6.38 11.85
C LEU A 257 1.01 -6.72 13.34
N THR A 258 0.55 -7.94 13.66
CA THR A 258 0.47 -8.43 15.06
C THR A 258 1.83 -8.41 15.73
N THR A 259 2.87 -8.91 15.07
CA THR A 259 4.25 -8.92 15.59
C THR A 259 4.76 -7.51 15.85
N GLN A 260 4.44 -6.55 14.96
CA GLN A 260 4.77 -5.14 15.15
C GLN A 260 4.00 -4.51 16.32
N HIS A 261 2.70 -4.82 16.49
CA HIS A 261 1.89 -4.34 17.61
C HIS A 261 2.41 -4.87 18.96
N VAL A 262 2.66 -6.19 19.07
CA VAL A 262 3.27 -6.82 20.25
C VAL A 262 4.59 -6.13 20.60
N LYS A 263 5.47 -5.93 19.61
CA LYS A 263 6.75 -5.24 19.82
C LYS A 263 6.57 -3.79 20.27
N TYR A 264 5.70 -3.02 19.60
CA TYR A 264 5.49 -1.60 19.90
C TYR A 264 4.91 -1.38 21.30
N ILE A 265 3.91 -2.19 21.68
CA ILE A 265 3.31 -2.16 23.02
C ILE A 265 4.34 -2.60 24.06
N SER A 266 5.12 -3.67 23.81
CA SER A 266 6.19 -4.10 24.71
C SER A 266 7.27 -3.03 24.90
N ASP A 267 7.68 -2.36 23.84
CA ASP A 267 8.66 -1.27 23.89
C ASP A 267 8.10 -0.01 24.57
N ALA A 268 6.79 0.25 24.48
CA ALA A 268 6.12 1.36 25.17
C ALA A 268 5.95 1.07 26.68
N LEU A 269 5.48 -0.14 27.02
CA LEU A 269 5.39 -0.65 28.38
C LEU A 269 6.75 -0.57 29.08
N ARG A 270 7.80 -1.14 28.48
CA ARG A 270 9.18 -1.10 29.01
C ARG A 270 9.72 0.32 29.20
N ARG A 271 9.32 1.27 28.36
CA ARG A 271 9.68 2.69 28.52
C ARG A 271 8.97 3.31 29.73
N LEU A 272 7.67 3.07 29.89
CA LEU A 272 6.91 3.56 31.04
C LEU A 272 7.34 2.88 32.36
N GLU A 273 7.61 1.58 32.37
CA GLU A 273 8.15 0.85 33.53
C GLU A 273 9.53 1.38 33.95
N GLU A 274 10.43 1.66 32.99
CA GLU A 274 11.73 2.27 33.32
C GLU A 274 11.58 3.73 33.78
N GLU A 275 10.63 4.50 33.21
CA GLU A 275 10.31 5.84 33.72
C GLU A 275 9.73 5.80 35.15
N GLU A 276 8.77 4.91 35.44
CA GLU A 276 8.21 4.71 36.77
C GLU A 276 9.30 4.31 37.77
N LYS A 277 10.19 3.40 37.37
CA LYS A 277 11.34 2.97 38.17
C LYS A 277 12.33 4.11 38.44
N VAL A 278 12.71 4.90 37.42
CA VAL A 278 13.60 6.06 37.60
C VAL A 278 12.96 7.10 38.52
N VAL A 279 11.64 7.33 38.41
CA VAL A 279 10.91 8.23 39.34
C VAL A 279 10.94 7.72 40.78
N GLU A 280 10.80 6.41 41.00
CA GLU A 280 10.87 5.81 42.35
C GLU A 280 12.31 5.79 42.89
N GLU A 281 13.33 5.60 42.03
CA GLU A 281 14.75 5.72 42.41
C GLU A 281 15.12 7.16 42.77
N GLU A 282 14.75 8.16 41.95
CA GLU A 282 14.92 9.60 42.26
C GLU A 282 14.18 9.98 43.57
N LYS A 283 12.96 9.47 43.77
CA LYS A 283 12.17 9.67 45.00
C LYS A 283 12.92 9.15 46.22
N LEU A 284 13.41 7.91 46.17
CA LEU A 284 14.13 7.30 47.27
C LEU A 284 15.45 8.04 47.56
N GLU A 285 16.23 8.41 46.54
CA GLU A 285 17.45 9.20 46.71
C GLU A 285 17.17 10.54 47.41
N HIS A 286 16.18 11.30 46.93
CA HIS A 286 15.83 12.59 47.54
C HIS A 286 15.29 12.44 48.96
N VAL A 287 14.40 11.47 49.21
CA VAL A 287 13.85 11.20 50.54
C VAL A 287 14.95 10.78 51.52
N ASP A 288 15.86 9.91 51.13
CA ASP A 288 16.91 9.42 52.03
C ASP A 288 18.03 10.46 52.22
N LYS A 289 18.36 11.27 51.20
CA LYS A 289 19.26 12.45 51.36
C LYS A 289 18.68 13.46 52.34
N VAL A 290 17.37 13.73 52.29
CA VAL A 290 16.66 14.60 53.24
C VAL A 290 16.62 14.01 54.64
N LYS A 291 16.28 12.72 54.81
CA LYS A 291 16.33 12.04 56.12
C LYS A 291 17.73 12.02 56.72
N ALA A 292 18.77 11.76 55.91
CA ALA A 292 20.15 11.72 56.38
C ALA A 292 20.61 13.11 56.87
N LEU A 293 20.25 14.18 56.15
CA LEU A 293 20.50 15.55 56.57
C LEU A 293 19.70 15.92 57.82
N LEU A 294 18.40 15.57 57.90
CA LEU A 294 17.58 15.75 59.11
C LEU A 294 18.19 15.06 60.33
N GLY A 295 18.66 13.83 60.16
CA GLY A 295 19.36 13.07 61.19
C GLY A 295 20.68 13.73 61.61
N TRP A 296 21.47 14.21 60.65
CA TRP A 296 22.70 14.94 60.93
C TRP A 296 22.42 16.25 61.68
N VAL A 297 21.50 17.10 61.20
CA VAL A 297 21.09 18.38 61.84
C VAL A 297 20.61 18.13 63.27
N SER A 298 19.78 17.10 63.48
CA SER A 298 19.27 16.71 64.80
C SER A 298 20.37 16.24 65.75
N ASN A 299 21.32 15.45 65.26
CA ASN A 299 22.45 14.95 66.04
C ASN A 299 23.48 16.05 66.34
N PHE A 300 23.73 16.96 65.38
CA PHE A 300 24.63 18.11 65.53
C PHE A 300 24.13 19.05 66.64
N LYS A 301 22.82 19.36 66.65
CA LYS A 301 22.15 20.10 67.74
C LYS A 301 22.21 19.40 69.11
N GLN A 302 22.46 18.10 69.14
CA GLN A 302 22.59 17.32 70.37
C GLN A 302 24.04 17.05 70.78
N SER A 303 25.02 17.33 69.91
CA SER A 303 26.44 17.16 70.20
C SER A 303 26.88 17.98 71.41
N SER A 304 27.73 17.39 72.25
CA SER A 304 28.27 18.04 73.45
C SER A 304 29.16 19.24 73.13
N GLN A 305 29.68 19.34 71.90
CA GLN A 305 30.47 20.48 71.40
C GLN A 305 29.60 21.74 71.19
N PHE A 306 28.35 21.59 70.75
CA PHE A 306 27.48 22.74 70.45
C PHE A 306 26.84 23.36 71.71
N LYS A 307 26.83 22.63 72.84
CA LYS A 307 26.04 22.98 74.03
C LYS A 307 26.81 23.64 75.18
N ASN A 308 28.15 23.68 75.16
CA ASN A 308 28.94 24.22 76.27
C ASN A 308 30.20 24.93 75.77
N MET A 309 30.28 26.25 75.99
CA MET A 309 31.25 26.93 76.89
C MET A 309 31.29 28.45 76.63
N PRO A 310 31.17 29.26 77.69
CA PRO A 310 31.95 30.51 77.76
C PRO A 310 32.52 30.77 79.19
N PRO A 311 33.46 31.72 79.38
CA PRO A 311 34.66 32.00 78.58
C PRO A 311 35.92 32.11 79.51
N GLU A 312 36.91 32.94 79.15
CA GLU A 312 38.10 33.34 79.96
C GLU A 312 39.36 32.45 79.92
N SER A 313 39.95 32.23 78.75
CA SER A 313 41.42 32.11 78.64
C SER A 313 41.99 33.33 77.92
N LYS A 314 43.24 33.70 78.23
CA LYS A 314 43.99 34.81 77.60
C LYS A 314 45.15 34.33 76.73
N ASP A 315 45.34 33.02 76.65
CA ASP A 315 46.44 32.45 75.86
C ASP A 315 46.05 32.40 74.39
N LEU A 316 46.97 32.81 73.52
CA LEU A 316 46.72 32.82 72.08
C LEU A 316 46.38 31.41 71.61
N GLY A 317 47.09 30.39 72.11
CA GLY A 317 46.82 29.01 71.76
C GLY A 317 45.44 28.49 72.22
N ASP A 318 44.89 28.99 73.31
CA ASP A 318 43.55 28.59 73.79
C ASP A 318 42.43 29.34 73.06
N ILE A 319 42.63 30.63 72.82
CA ILE A 319 41.66 31.46 72.10
C ILE A 319 41.65 31.07 70.62
N GLU A 320 42.83 30.91 69.99
CA GLU A 320 43.01 30.31 68.67
C GLU A 320 42.39 28.91 68.64
N LYS A 321 42.58 28.07 69.66
CA LYS A 321 41.94 26.74 69.70
C LYS A 321 40.42 26.80 69.82
N SER A 322 39.83 27.64 70.68
CA SER A 322 38.37 27.77 70.79
C SER A 322 37.75 28.45 69.57
N ILE A 323 38.48 29.38 68.94
CA ILE A 323 38.12 29.97 67.66
C ILE A 323 38.23 28.92 66.57
N LEU A 324 39.27 28.10 66.52
CA LEU A 324 39.41 26.99 65.57
C LEU A 324 38.33 25.93 65.79
N GLU A 325 37.97 25.59 67.04
CA GLU A 325 36.89 24.65 67.35
C GLU A 325 35.53 25.20 66.90
N GLN A 326 35.20 26.47 67.17
CA GLN A 326 33.97 27.09 66.68
C GLN A 326 34.01 27.39 65.16
N GLN A 327 35.18 27.72 64.60
CA GLN A 327 35.40 27.88 63.15
C GLN A 327 35.14 26.54 62.47
N VAL A 328 35.70 25.44 62.96
CA VAL A 328 35.45 24.10 62.45
C VAL A 328 33.97 23.75 62.52
N LEU A 329 33.27 24.03 63.62
CA LEU A 329 31.81 23.81 63.70
C LEU A 329 31.02 24.68 62.69
N ASN A 330 31.42 25.93 62.47
CA ASN A 330 30.78 26.79 61.48
C ASN A 330 31.19 26.51 60.03
N GLU A 331 32.39 25.99 59.80
CA GLU A 331 32.87 25.49 58.52
C GLU A 331 32.19 24.16 58.20
N GLU A 332 31.92 23.29 59.18
CA GLU A 332 31.08 22.10 59.03
C GLU A 332 29.63 22.48 58.68
N LEU A 333 29.02 23.44 59.40
CA LEU A 333 27.71 23.99 59.03
C LEU A 333 27.75 24.62 57.63
N ALA A 334 28.71 25.50 57.33
CA ALA A 334 28.83 26.16 56.03
C ALA A 334 29.10 25.19 54.87
N ALA A 335 29.88 24.13 55.09
CA ALA A 335 30.12 23.06 54.12
C ALA A 335 28.86 22.19 53.90
N LYS A 336 28.00 22.06 54.93
CA LYS A 336 26.68 21.44 54.81
C LYS A 336 25.60 22.39 54.27
N LYS A 337 25.79 23.71 54.31
CA LYS A 337 24.83 24.70 53.79
C LYS A 337 24.45 24.47 52.34
N GLU A 338 25.44 24.25 51.48
CA GLU A 338 25.18 23.98 50.07
C GLU A 338 24.50 22.62 49.90
N GLN A 339 24.89 21.59 50.66
CA GLN A 339 24.28 20.26 50.61
C GLN A 339 22.81 20.27 51.07
N VAL A 340 22.45 21.07 52.07
CA VAL A 340 21.07 21.27 52.55
C VAL A 340 20.27 22.09 51.54
N SER A 341 20.83 23.19 51.04
CA SER A 341 20.18 24.06 50.05
C SER A 341 19.93 23.32 48.72
N GLU A 342 20.90 22.53 48.27
CA GLU A 342 20.81 21.65 47.11
C GLU A 342 19.79 20.55 47.34
N ALA A 343 19.81 19.84 48.48
CA ALA A 343 18.84 18.78 48.77
C ALA A 343 17.40 19.31 48.79
N ILE A 344 17.15 20.46 49.42
CA ILE A 344 15.83 21.09 49.42
C ILE A 344 15.42 21.50 48.00
N LYS A 345 16.30 22.16 47.25
CA LYS A 345 15.99 22.62 45.89
C LYS A 345 15.76 21.45 44.91
N THR A 346 16.58 20.40 44.99
CA THR A 346 16.46 19.22 44.11
C THR A 346 15.20 18.42 44.43
N ALA A 347 14.90 18.17 45.70
CA ALA A 347 13.66 17.50 46.10
C ALA A 347 12.39 18.33 45.77
N GLN A 348 12.42 19.65 45.93
CA GLN A 348 11.31 20.53 45.48
C GLN A 348 11.13 20.47 43.94
N MET A 349 12.24 20.49 43.18
CA MET A 349 12.20 20.33 41.73
C MET A 349 11.70 18.95 41.29
N PHE A 350 12.04 17.87 42.02
CA PHE A 350 11.54 16.51 41.80
C PHE A 350 10.01 16.46 41.97
N VAL A 351 9.48 16.96 43.09
CA VAL A 351 8.04 17.01 43.37
C VAL A 351 7.29 17.84 42.32
N ALA A 352 7.88 18.95 41.86
CA ALA A 352 7.29 19.79 40.82
C ALA A 352 7.30 19.13 39.43
N ARG A 353 8.38 18.41 39.07
CA ARG A 353 8.52 17.71 37.78
C ARG A 353 7.58 16.51 37.67
N HIS A 354 7.48 15.70 38.72
CA HIS A 354 6.71 14.45 38.71
C HIS A 354 5.32 14.60 39.35
N ASN A 355 4.76 15.82 39.34
CA ASN A 355 3.48 16.14 39.96
C ASN A 355 2.32 15.25 39.46
N ASN A 356 2.35 14.78 38.21
CA ASN A 356 1.28 13.92 37.69
C ASN A 356 1.48 12.42 38.01
N LYS A 357 2.70 12.01 38.41
CA LYS A 357 3.07 10.61 38.68
C LYS A 357 3.08 10.25 40.17
N LEU A 358 3.32 11.23 41.05
CA LEU A 358 3.28 11.05 42.52
C LEU A 358 1.86 11.18 43.08
N SER A 359 1.50 10.36 44.07
CA SER A 359 0.22 10.53 44.78
C SER A 359 0.22 11.79 45.66
N GLY A 360 -0.98 12.30 46.00
CA GLY A 360 -1.12 13.48 46.85
C GLY A 360 -0.46 13.33 48.22
N GLN A 361 -0.62 12.15 48.84
CA GLN A 361 -0.06 11.84 50.15
C GLN A 361 1.48 11.81 50.14
N GLU A 362 2.10 11.27 49.09
CA GLU A 362 3.57 11.23 48.98
C GLU A 362 4.17 12.63 48.86
N LYS A 363 3.52 13.54 48.12
CA LYS A 363 3.97 14.94 47.98
C LYS A 363 3.91 15.67 49.31
N GLU A 364 2.81 15.52 50.06
CA GLU A 364 2.66 16.14 51.39
C GLU A 364 3.75 15.64 52.35
N VAL A 365 4.05 14.33 52.35
CA VAL A 365 5.10 13.75 53.19
C VAL A 365 6.50 14.27 52.81
N ILE A 366 6.82 14.38 51.51
CA ILE A 366 8.12 14.90 51.06
C ILE A 366 8.27 16.38 51.42
N LEU A 367 7.26 17.21 51.14
CA LEU A 367 7.30 18.65 51.41
C LEU A 367 7.40 18.93 52.92
N ALA A 368 6.64 18.22 53.76
CA ALA A 368 6.72 18.36 55.22
C ALA A 368 8.12 18.03 55.78
N GLN A 369 8.83 17.05 55.22
CA GLN A 369 10.20 16.74 55.63
C GLN A 369 11.20 17.84 55.21
N LEU A 370 10.96 18.51 54.08
CA LEU A 370 11.80 19.61 53.59
C LEU A 370 11.65 20.89 54.41
N ASP A 371 10.43 21.21 54.83
CA ASP A 371 10.17 22.39 55.67
C ASP A 371 10.82 22.21 57.06
N VAL A 372 10.68 21.03 57.68
CA VAL A 372 11.35 20.69 58.95
C VAL A 372 12.88 20.75 58.80
N LEU A 373 13.45 20.30 57.68
CA LEU A 373 14.90 20.37 57.44
C LEU A 373 15.38 21.82 57.34
N ARG A 374 14.63 22.69 56.64
CA ARG A 374 14.94 24.11 56.49
C ARG A 374 14.94 24.82 57.85
N GLU A 375 13.82 24.72 58.59
CA GLU A 375 13.66 25.40 59.89
C GLU A 375 14.72 24.98 60.91
N THR A 376 15.00 23.67 61.00
CA THR A 376 15.98 23.15 61.97
C THR A 376 17.42 23.53 61.62
N TYR A 377 17.76 23.59 60.33
CA TYR A 377 19.09 23.98 59.86
C TYR A 377 19.34 25.50 60.00
N ASP A 378 18.40 26.34 59.56
CA ASP A 378 18.56 27.80 59.61
C ASP A 378 18.70 28.30 61.06
N GLN A 379 17.99 27.67 62.00
CA GLN A 379 18.13 27.94 63.44
C GLN A 379 19.58 27.68 63.92
N LEU A 380 20.15 26.51 63.62
CA LEU A 380 21.52 26.15 64.01
C LEU A 380 22.57 27.10 63.42
N CYS A 381 22.41 27.49 62.16
CA CYS A 381 23.32 28.45 61.53
C CYS A 381 23.30 29.82 62.22
N SER A 382 22.13 30.30 62.65
CA SER A 382 22.06 31.56 63.41
C SER A 382 22.75 31.44 64.77
N GLU A 383 22.42 30.42 65.55
CA GLU A 383 22.98 30.16 66.88
C GLU A 383 24.53 30.02 66.86
N SER A 384 25.09 29.45 65.79
CA SER A 384 26.53 29.22 65.63
C SER A 384 27.29 30.40 64.99
N SER A 385 26.66 31.14 64.07
CA SER A 385 27.23 32.36 63.47
C SER A 385 27.49 33.44 64.52
N ASP A 386 26.54 33.64 65.43
CA ASP A 386 26.64 34.65 66.48
C ASP A 386 27.78 34.34 67.47
N GLN A 387 28.00 33.06 67.78
CA GLN A 387 29.11 32.58 68.62
C GLN A 387 30.47 32.78 67.93
N LEU A 388 30.57 32.43 66.64
CA LEU A 388 31.80 32.58 65.87
C LEU A 388 32.21 34.04 65.71
N GLN A 389 31.25 34.94 65.44
CA GLN A 389 31.57 36.34 65.17
C GLN A 389 32.16 37.05 66.40
N GLN A 390 31.72 36.66 67.61
CA GLN A 390 32.34 37.10 68.87
C GLN A 390 33.78 36.60 68.99
N LEU A 391 34.01 35.33 68.64
CA LEU A 391 35.31 34.66 68.73
C LEU A 391 36.31 35.17 67.66
N GLN A 392 35.93 35.25 66.38
CA GLN A 392 36.81 35.68 65.27
C GLN A 392 37.35 37.11 65.40
N SER A 393 36.58 38.02 66.03
CA SER A 393 37.05 39.37 66.34
C SER A 393 38.31 39.38 67.24
N HIS A 394 38.60 38.25 67.89
CA HIS A 394 39.70 38.03 68.84
C HIS A 394 40.91 37.27 68.23
N MET A 395 40.86 36.87 66.94
CA MET A 395 41.92 36.08 66.26
C MET A 395 42.53 36.73 65.02
N ALA A 396 41.84 37.69 64.39
CA ALA A 396 42.31 38.33 63.15
C ALA A 396 43.60 39.19 63.32
N GLN A 397 44.22 39.16 64.49
CA GLN A 397 45.46 39.87 64.80
C GLN A 397 46.76 39.05 64.50
N GLU A 398 46.72 37.73 64.24
CA GLU A 398 47.93 36.88 64.38
C GLU A 398 48.57 36.14 63.17
N THR A 399 47.90 35.75 62.07
CA THR A 399 48.30 34.52 61.31
C THR A 399 48.81 34.60 59.83
N ALA A 400 49.34 35.72 59.32
CA ALA A 400 49.60 35.91 57.86
C ALA A 400 50.82 35.17 57.20
N HIS A 401 51.31 34.02 57.68
CA HIS A 401 52.75 33.65 57.50
C HIS A 401 53.14 32.31 56.80
N LYS A 402 52.22 31.45 56.29
CA LYS A 402 52.56 30.00 56.08
C LYS A 402 52.59 29.41 54.64
N THR A 403 51.99 29.99 53.61
CA THR A 403 51.72 29.31 52.31
C THR A 403 52.72 29.60 51.19
N LEU A 404 53.72 28.72 51.00
CA LEU A 404 54.63 28.75 49.82
C LEU A 404 55.08 27.36 49.30
N GLN A 405 54.64 26.25 49.92
CA GLN A 405 55.43 25.00 49.91
C GLN A 405 54.96 23.89 48.94
N GLU A 406 53.79 23.99 48.31
CA GLU A 406 53.13 22.80 47.72
C GLU A 406 53.14 22.67 46.18
N GLN A 407 53.57 23.69 45.42
CA GLN A 407 53.51 23.64 43.94
C GLN A 407 54.49 22.65 43.25
N GLN A 408 55.32 21.93 44.02
CA GLN A 408 56.40 21.07 43.52
C GLN A 408 55.92 19.74 42.90
N VAL A 409 54.80 19.17 43.38
CA VAL A 409 54.54 17.72 43.22
C VAL A 409 53.97 17.30 41.85
N ILE A 410 53.32 18.20 41.11
CA ILE A 410 52.38 17.82 40.03
C ILE A 410 53.05 17.35 38.73
N ARG A 411 54.21 17.90 38.33
CA ARG A 411 54.73 17.72 36.96
C ARG A 411 55.48 16.41 36.72
N SER A 412 55.69 15.59 37.75
CA SER A 412 56.45 14.33 37.69
C SER A 412 55.70 13.14 37.05
N ARG A 413 54.38 13.25 36.86
CA ARG A 413 53.49 12.14 36.44
C ARG A 413 53.32 12.01 34.92
N ASN A 414 53.40 13.10 34.16
CA ASN A 414 53.03 13.13 32.74
C ASN A 414 54.00 12.38 31.80
N LEU A 415 55.19 11.98 32.28
CA LEU A 415 56.19 11.25 31.49
C LEU A 415 55.97 9.73 31.42
N GLU A 416 55.08 9.17 32.25
CA GLU A 416 55.01 7.72 32.47
C GLU A 416 54.12 7.01 31.43
N GLU A 417 53.13 7.70 30.86
CA GLU A 417 52.14 7.11 29.95
C GLU A 417 52.67 6.87 28.52
N LEU A 418 53.61 7.70 28.06
CA LEU A 418 54.22 7.64 26.71
C LEU A 418 54.84 6.28 26.36
N CYS A 419 55.49 5.64 27.33
CA CYS A 419 56.23 4.39 27.12
C CYS A 419 55.31 3.14 27.01
N SER A 420 54.03 3.26 27.38
CA SER A 420 53.10 2.13 27.40
C SER A 420 52.58 1.71 26.01
N TRP A 421 52.46 2.67 25.08
CA TRP A 421 51.79 2.46 23.79
C TRP A 421 52.63 1.70 22.76
N MET A 422 53.93 1.97 22.68
CA MET A 422 54.82 1.35 21.68
C MET A 422 54.93 -0.18 21.87
N ASN A 423 54.91 -0.65 23.12
CA ASN A 423 54.95 -2.07 23.48
C ASN A 423 53.73 -2.88 23.01
N GLN A 424 52.63 -2.23 22.60
CA GLN A 424 51.42 -2.92 22.12
C GLN A 424 51.36 -3.09 20.58
N ALA A 425 52.28 -2.45 19.83
CA ALA A 425 52.30 -2.51 18.37
C ALA A 425 53.15 -3.69 17.82
N GLU A 426 54.29 -4.00 18.45
CA GLU A 426 55.16 -5.14 18.05
C GLU A 426 54.46 -6.50 18.22
N ALA A 427 53.53 -6.62 19.17
CA ALA A 427 52.81 -7.86 19.49
C ALA A 427 51.86 -8.37 18.39
N ARG A 428 51.64 -7.62 17.30
CA ARG A 428 50.75 -8.02 16.18
C ARG A 428 51.48 -8.67 14.99
N LEU A 429 52.75 -9.06 15.16
CA LEU A 429 53.64 -9.45 14.05
C LEU A 429 54.60 -10.64 14.34
N GLN A 430 54.21 -11.57 15.20
CA GLN A 430 54.78 -12.92 15.44
C GLN A 430 53.61 -13.93 15.51
N ASP A 431 53.68 -15.21 15.10
CA ASP A 431 54.77 -16.06 14.57
C ASP A 431 54.18 -17.11 13.57
N PRO A 432 54.97 -17.85 12.75
CA PRO A 432 54.45 -18.61 11.59
C PRO A 432 54.43 -20.16 11.71
N GLN A 433 53.98 -20.78 10.62
CA GLN A 433 54.12 -22.20 10.18
C GLN A 433 53.08 -23.25 10.59
N GLY A 434 52.65 -24.02 9.57
CA GLY A 434 51.83 -25.23 9.71
C GLY A 434 51.43 -25.82 8.35
N ALA A 435 52.16 -26.86 7.91
CA ALA A 435 51.90 -27.73 6.75
C ALA A 435 52.02 -27.16 5.32
N MET A 436 53.11 -27.56 4.65
CA MET A 436 53.30 -27.48 3.19
C MET A 436 52.38 -28.47 2.46
N HIS A 437 51.85 -28.11 1.29
CA HIS A 437 52.33 -28.60 -0.03
C HIS A 437 51.31 -28.29 -1.15
N LYS A 438 51.72 -27.44 -2.12
CA LYS A 438 51.28 -27.33 -3.54
C LYS A 438 49.82 -27.77 -3.83
N GLY A 439 48.83 -26.90 -4.06
CA GLY A 439 48.85 -25.68 -4.90
C GLY A 439 48.23 -25.97 -6.28
N GLU A 440 47.59 -25.05 -7.00
CA GLU A 440 47.20 -23.66 -6.73
C GLU A 440 46.27 -23.17 -7.86
N LEU A 441 45.28 -22.30 -7.62
CA LEU A 441 44.59 -21.55 -8.72
C LEU A 441 43.87 -20.24 -8.34
N SER A 442 43.81 -19.82 -7.06
CA SER A 442 42.93 -18.68 -6.70
C SER A 442 43.32 -17.87 -5.46
N LEU A 443 44.58 -17.91 -5.02
CA LEU A 443 45.03 -17.20 -3.80
C LEU A 443 46.33 -16.38 -3.96
N LEU A 444 46.80 -16.22 -5.21
CA LEU A 444 47.98 -15.44 -5.57
C LEU A 444 47.71 -13.92 -5.75
N GLU A 445 46.45 -13.49 -5.85
CA GLU A 445 46.12 -12.05 -6.02
C GLU A 445 45.64 -11.38 -4.72
N GLN A 446 45.01 -12.10 -3.78
CA GLN A 446 44.42 -11.48 -2.60
C GLN A 446 45.45 -11.15 -1.49
N LYS A 447 46.48 -11.99 -1.29
CA LYS A 447 47.56 -11.71 -0.31
C LYS A 447 48.52 -10.59 -0.73
N GLN A 448 48.37 -10.04 -1.94
CA GLN A 448 49.08 -8.84 -2.40
C GLN A 448 48.43 -7.54 -1.90
N SER A 449 47.22 -7.62 -1.32
CA SER A 449 46.46 -6.48 -0.80
C SER A 449 46.84 -6.10 0.63
N ASP A 450 46.72 -7.03 1.58
CA ASP A 450 46.74 -6.74 3.02
C ASP A 450 48.10 -6.20 3.54
N ILE A 451 49.20 -6.49 2.82
CA ILE A 451 50.54 -5.99 3.12
C ILE A 451 50.65 -4.47 2.88
N LYS A 452 49.79 -3.87 2.04
CA LYS A 452 49.81 -2.41 1.74
C LYS A 452 49.15 -1.54 2.81
N ASP A 453 48.24 -2.06 3.63
CA ASP A 453 47.51 -1.24 4.61
C ASP A 453 48.21 -1.12 5.97
N LEU A 454 49.01 -2.12 6.37
CA LEU A 454 49.82 -2.00 7.59
C LEU A 454 50.89 -0.89 7.46
N GLN A 455 51.42 -0.66 6.25
CA GLN A 455 52.36 0.43 5.95
C GLN A 455 51.78 1.84 6.15
N ARG A 456 50.44 2.01 6.14
CA ARG A 456 49.80 3.34 6.28
C ARG A 456 49.65 3.80 7.73
N ASN A 457 49.37 2.90 8.67
CA ASN A 457 48.98 3.29 10.03
C ASN A 457 50.17 3.90 10.81
N MET A 458 51.37 3.34 10.61
CA MET A 458 52.61 3.73 11.28
C MET A 458 53.03 5.19 11.01
N HIS A 459 52.63 5.75 9.86
CA HIS A 459 52.95 7.14 9.48
C HIS A 459 52.09 8.21 10.20
N SER A 460 51.05 7.84 10.96
CA SER A 460 50.01 8.79 11.40
C SER A 460 50.19 9.41 12.79
N ARG A 461 51.02 8.84 13.68
CA ARG A 461 51.08 9.24 15.12
C ARG A 461 52.37 9.93 15.57
N SER A 462 53.35 10.13 14.70
CA SER A 462 54.68 10.66 15.08
C SER A 462 54.65 12.06 15.72
N ALA A 463 53.67 12.91 15.39
CA ALA A 463 53.61 14.29 15.86
C ALA A 463 53.18 14.45 17.34
N SER A 464 52.29 13.58 17.85
CA SER A 464 51.77 13.73 19.23
C SER A 464 52.83 13.40 20.29
N PHE A 465 53.75 12.50 19.98
CA PHE A 465 54.81 12.10 20.90
C PHE A 465 55.89 13.17 21.06
N ALA A 466 56.08 14.04 20.06
CA ALA A 466 57.01 15.17 20.16
C ALA A 466 56.54 16.29 21.12
N GLY A 467 55.23 16.41 21.40
CA GLY A 467 54.68 17.51 22.20
C GLY A 467 54.85 17.34 23.73
N ILE A 468 54.61 16.13 24.24
CA ILE A 468 54.69 15.83 25.69
C ILE A 468 56.14 15.86 26.19
N LEU A 469 57.09 15.46 25.34
CA LEU A 469 58.53 15.54 25.60
C LEU A 469 58.96 16.99 25.84
N LYS A 470 58.43 17.95 25.08
CA LYS A 470 58.80 19.38 25.15
C LYS A 470 58.24 20.12 26.37
N ALA A 471 56.97 19.92 26.72
CA ALA A 471 56.34 20.62 27.86
C ALA A 471 56.94 20.24 29.23
N THR A 472 57.67 19.12 29.29
CA THR A 472 58.38 18.68 30.51
C THR A 472 59.78 19.28 30.61
N GLU A 473 60.37 19.75 29.51
CA GLU A 473 61.62 20.54 29.52
C GLU A 473 61.37 21.95 30.08
N GLU A 474 60.29 22.62 29.67
CA GLU A 474 59.98 24.02 30.02
C GLU A 474 59.72 24.24 31.55
N PHE A 475 59.25 23.23 32.30
CA PHE A 475 59.11 23.36 33.78
C PHE A 475 60.45 23.46 34.52
N MET A 476 61.47 22.77 33.99
CA MET A 476 62.78 22.66 34.64
C MET A 476 63.60 23.94 34.49
N GLU A 477 63.17 24.90 33.66
CA GLU A 477 63.78 26.23 33.53
C GLU A 477 63.20 27.24 34.54
N ASP A 478 61.89 27.30 34.73
CA ASP A 478 61.24 28.38 35.52
C ASP A 478 61.47 28.34 37.05
N ASN A 479 61.66 27.15 37.65
CA ASN A 479 61.75 27.00 39.13
C ASN A 479 63.15 26.63 39.65
N GLN A 480 64.18 26.88 38.83
CA GLN A 480 65.53 26.32 38.96
C GLN A 480 66.31 26.73 40.23
N ALA A 481 65.87 27.77 40.95
CA ALA A 481 66.55 28.30 42.14
C ALA A 481 65.90 27.94 43.50
N LYS A 482 64.83 27.12 43.51
CA LYS A 482 64.03 26.85 44.72
C LYS A 482 63.69 25.35 44.95
N LEU A 483 64.33 24.43 44.23
CA LEU A 483 63.99 22.99 44.22
C LEU A 483 65.24 22.08 44.29
N ASP A 484 65.07 20.85 44.78
CA ASP A 484 66.15 19.96 45.21
C ASP A 484 66.81 19.16 44.05
N PRO A 485 68.16 19.02 43.96
CA PRO A 485 68.81 18.51 42.75
C PRO A 485 68.59 17.02 42.43
N GLN A 486 68.28 16.19 43.44
CA GLN A 486 68.23 14.73 43.27
C GLN A 486 66.98 14.26 42.52
N GLU A 487 65.86 14.98 42.66
CA GLU A 487 64.61 14.68 41.93
C GLU A 487 64.72 15.00 40.43
N LEU A 488 65.50 16.04 40.10
CA LEU A 488 65.70 16.59 38.75
C LEU A 488 66.49 15.62 37.83
N ALA A 489 67.27 14.69 38.40
CA ALA A 489 67.94 13.63 37.65
C ALA A 489 66.98 12.52 37.19
N SER A 490 65.97 12.19 38.00
CA SER A 490 65.01 11.10 37.74
C SER A 490 64.05 11.36 36.57
N LEU A 491 63.84 12.65 36.23
CA LEU A 491 63.02 13.07 35.09
C LEU A 491 63.74 12.85 33.75
N ARG A 492 65.07 13.06 33.70
CA ARG A 492 65.84 12.99 32.45
C ARG A 492 66.04 11.56 31.92
N ALA A 493 66.10 10.56 32.79
CA ALA A 493 66.33 9.17 32.38
C ALA A 493 65.15 8.57 31.59
N ARG A 494 63.90 8.86 32.00
CA ARG A 494 62.67 8.35 31.35
C ARG A 494 62.46 8.89 29.93
N HIS A 495 63.01 10.06 29.61
CA HIS A 495 62.94 10.68 28.28
C HIS A 495 63.72 9.90 27.19
N GLY A 496 64.76 9.14 27.55
CA GLY A 496 65.64 8.47 26.59
C GLY A 496 65.08 7.16 26.00
N GLN A 497 64.35 6.38 26.82
CA GLN A 497 63.93 5.01 26.48
C GLN A 497 62.89 4.95 25.33
N ALA A 498 62.13 6.03 25.14
CA ALA A 498 61.05 6.12 24.13
C ALA A 498 61.54 6.23 22.67
N LYS A 499 62.85 6.26 22.41
CA LYS A 499 63.40 6.66 21.09
C LYS A 499 63.89 5.51 20.20
N GLU A 500 64.26 4.35 20.76
CA GLU A 500 64.91 3.26 20.01
C GLU A 500 63.94 2.25 19.38
N GLN A 501 62.76 2.00 19.97
CA GLN A 501 61.82 0.97 19.46
C GLN A 501 61.07 1.34 18.17
N LEU A 502 61.30 2.52 17.60
CA LEU A 502 60.58 2.98 16.40
C LEU A 502 61.23 2.52 15.07
N GLN A 503 62.37 1.82 15.14
CA GLN A 503 63.26 1.60 13.98
C GLN A 503 63.31 0.15 13.46
N SER A 504 62.85 -0.85 14.20
CA SER A 504 62.95 -2.29 13.84
C SER A 504 61.87 -2.79 12.85
N LEU A 505 60.72 -2.10 12.76
CA LEU A 505 59.51 -2.65 12.15
C LEU A 505 59.47 -2.58 10.61
N GLN A 506 60.51 -2.00 9.98
CA GLN A 506 60.45 -1.54 8.59
C GLN A 506 61.06 -2.50 7.53
N GLU A 507 61.89 -3.48 7.91
CA GLU A 507 62.72 -4.25 6.95
C GLU A 507 62.08 -5.53 6.37
N ARG A 508 60.90 -5.97 6.85
CA ARG A 508 60.42 -7.36 6.63
C ARG A 508 59.41 -7.54 5.49
N VAL A 509 59.29 -6.59 4.55
CA VAL A 509 58.18 -6.53 3.56
C VAL A 509 58.56 -6.94 2.12
N GLU A 510 59.85 -7.02 1.76
CA GLU A 510 60.29 -7.01 0.35
C GLU A 510 60.56 -8.36 -0.35
N ALA A 511 60.29 -9.52 0.26
CA ALA A 511 60.88 -10.81 -0.17
C ALA A 511 60.08 -11.71 -1.15
N THR A 512 58.84 -11.39 -1.57
CA THR A 512 57.85 -12.41 -2.00
C THR A 512 57.39 -12.39 -3.49
N HIS A 513 58.25 -12.05 -4.47
CA HIS A 513 57.77 -11.59 -5.80
C HIS A 513 58.47 -12.16 -7.08
N LYS A 514 58.77 -13.48 -7.28
CA LYS A 514 59.78 -13.85 -8.33
C LYS A 514 59.85 -15.20 -9.14
N GLU A 515 58.81 -16.00 -9.46
CA GLU A 515 59.08 -17.43 -9.88
C GLU A 515 58.33 -18.18 -11.06
N LEU A 516 57.48 -17.62 -11.93
CA LEU A 516 56.36 -18.42 -12.53
C LEU A 516 56.10 -18.53 -14.09
N GLU A 517 57.07 -18.66 -15.03
CA GLU A 517 56.77 -18.87 -16.49
C GLU A 517 57.77 -19.75 -17.30
N SER A 518 57.33 -20.62 -18.24
CA SER A 518 58.29 -21.39 -19.10
C SER A 518 57.89 -22.03 -20.46
N ALA A 519 56.92 -22.96 -20.57
CA ALA A 519 57.11 -24.16 -21.43
C ALA A 519 56.02 -24.57 -22.49
N VAL A 520 56.37 -25.61 -23.29
CA VAL A 520 55.58 -26.49 -24.22
C VAL A 520 55.51 -26.10 -25.72
N SER A 521 56.08 -26.94 -26.60
CA SER A 521 55.97 -26.93 -28.09
C SER A 521 56.57 -28.22 -28.74
N THR A 522 56.18 -28.58 -29.99
CA THR A 522 56.82 -29.43 -31.05
C THR A 522 56.18 -30.77 -31.55
N VAL A 523 56.56 -31.16 -32.79
CA VAL A 523 56.48 -32.48 -33.52
C VAL A 523 55.37 -32.70 -34.58
N VAL A 524 55.69 -33.45 -35.66
CA VAL A 524 55.49 -33.08 -37.09
C VAL A 524 55.68 -34.29 -38.09
N GLN A 525 54.99 -34.30 -39.27
CA GLN A 525 55.39 -34.86 -40.62
C GLN A 525 55.13 -36.31 -41.19
N GLN A 526 55.18 -36.36 -42.56
CA GLN A 526 55.51 -37.46 -43.56
C GLN A 526 54.43 -38.47 -44.08
N GLN A 527 54.50 -39.09 -45.29
CA GLN A 527 54.82 -38.67 -46.70
C GLN A 527 54.67 -39.82 -47.76
N THR A 528 54.12 -39.52 -48.96
CA THR A 528 54.52 -39.89 -50.36
C THR A 528 54.96 -41.32 -50.80
N GLN A 529 54.40 -41.87 -51.92
CA GLN A 529 55.12 -42.35 -53.16
C GLN A 529 54.40 -43.40 -54.08
N LYS A 530 54.71 -43.30 -55.40
CA LYS A 530 54.77 -44.30 -56.50
C LYS A 530 53.63 -44.45 -57.54
N VAL A 531 54.07 -44.48 -58.82
CA VAL A 531 53.32 -44.44 -60.09
C VAL A 531 54.15 -45.18 -61.16
N LYS A 532 53.55 -45.62 -62.28
CA LYS A 532 54.14 -46.25 -63.50
C LYS A 532 54.09 -47.79 -63.69
N ALA A 533 53.14 -48.50 -63.07
CA ALA A 533 52.58 -49.73 -63.66
C ALA A 533 51.48 -49.36 -64.68
N VAL A 534 51.84 -48.56 -65.69
CA VAL A 534 50.89 -47.62 -66.32
C VAL A 534 50.67 -47.85 -67.81
N LYS A 535 51.54 -48.57 -68.53
CA LYS A 535 51.63 -48.34 -69.99
C LYS A 535 50.77 -49.22 -70.90
N ASP A 536 50.74 -50.54 -70.77
CA ASP A 536 49.95 -51.38 -71.72
C ASP A 536 48.50 -51.60 -71.24
N PHE A 537 48.25 -51.17 -70.00
CA PHE A 537 46.99 -50.56 -69.59
C PHE A 537 46.48 -49.54 -70.64
N GLU A 538 47.32 -48.61 -71.14
CA GLU A 538 46.94 -47.40 -71.90
C GLU A 538 46.03 -47.65 -73.11
N GLU A 539 46.10 -48.73 -73.90
CA GLU A 539 45.28 -48.77 -75.15
C GLU A 539 43.79 -49.09 -74.93
N ASN A 540 43.45 -50.15 -74.19
CA ASN A 540 42.05 -50.38 -73.81
C ASN A 540 41.59 -49.36 -72.75
N HIS A 541 42.52 -48.88 -71.90
CA HIS A 541 42.33 -47.69 -71.07
C HIS A 541 41.96 -46.47 -71.92
N ASN A 542 42.59 -46.19 -73.06
CA ASN A 542 42.35 -44.98 -73.87
C ASN A 542 40.95 -44.99 -74.49
N LYS A 543 40.41 -46.17 -74.81
CA LYS A 543 39.04 -46.31 -75.35
C LYS A 543 37.98 -46.15 -74.27
N ILE A 544 38.19 -46.79 -73.12
CA ILE A 544 37.41 -46.55 -71.90
C ILE A 544 37.54 -45.08 -71.47
N GLU A 545 38.74 -44.51 -71.55
CA GLU A 545 39.04 -43.12 -71.20
C GLU A 545 38.45 -42.13 -72.19
N SER A 546 38.24 -42.51 -73.46
CA SER A 546 37.49 -41.67 -74.41
C SER A 546 36.02 -41.53 -74.00
N LEU A 547 35.40 -42.60 -73.47
CA LEU A 547 34.04 -42.57 -72.94
C LEU A 547 33.98 -41.91 -71.54
N LEU A 548 34.97 -42.15 -70.66
CA LEU A 548 35.11 -41.42 -69.39
C LEU A 548 35.33 -39.91 -69.65
N HIS A 549 36.16 -39.55 -70.64
CA HIS A 549 36.42 -38.17 -71.07
C HIS A 549 35.20 -37.54 -71.75
N TRP A 550 34.38 -38.32 -72.46
CA TRP A 550 33.07 -37.85 -72.93
C TRP A 550 32.17 -37.54 -71.73
N MET A 551 32.06 -38.42 -70.72
CA MET A 551 31.30 -38.13 -69.49
C MET A 551 31.85 -36.89 -68.76
N SER A 552 33.18 -36.72 -68.67
CA SER A 552 33.81 -35.52 -68.10
C SER A 552 33.63 -34.26 -68.97
N SER A 553 33.52 -34.40 -70.29
CA SER A 553 33.19 -33.30 -71.21
C SER A 553 31.69 -32.94 -71.13
N LEU A 554 30.83 -33.90 -70.79
CA LEU A 554 29.41 -33.66 -70.54
C LEU A 554 29.22 -32.79 -69.29
N GLU A 555 30.03 -33.01 -68.25
CA GLU A 555 30.09 -32.14 -67.06
C GLU A 555 30.58 -30.73 -67.39
N LYS A 556 31.69 -30.59 -68.15
CA LYS A 556 32.18 -29.29 -68.62
C LYS A 556 31.16 -28.57 -69.53
N SER A 557 30.41 -29.30 -70.34
CA SER A 557 29.32 -28.77 -71.16
C SER A 557 28.19 -28.23 -70.28
N ARG A 558 27.78 -28.97 -69.24
CA ARG A 558 26.82 -28.54 -68.20
C ARG A 558 27.29 -27.25 -67.52
N GLU A 559 28.55 -27.15 -67.14
CA GLU A 559 29.14 -25.95 -66.52
C GLU A 559 29.21 -24.76 -67.48
N SER A 560 29.53 -24.98 -68.75
CA SER A 560 29.51 -23.92 -69.77
C SER A 560 28.09 -23.43 -70.08
N THR A 561 27.09 -24.31 -69.98
CA THR A 561 25.68 -23.98 -70.18
C THR A 561 25.11 -23.20 -68.99
N LYS A 562 25.44 -23.60 -67.75
CA LYS A 562 25.20 -22.81 -66.52
C LYS A 562 25.87 -21.43 -66.58
N SER A 563 27.10 -21.35 -67.11
CA SER A 563 27.80 -20.07 -67.28
C SER A 563 27.10 -19.11 -68.27
N ARG A 564 26.36 -19.65 -69.26
CA ARG A 564 25.56 -18.86 -70.21
C ARG A 564 24.21 -18.41 -69.65
N SER A 565 23.59 -19.11 -68.70
CA SER A 565 22.37 -18.63 -68.04
C SER A 565 22.64 -17.43 -67.13
N LEU A 566 23.77 -17.45 -66.40
CA LEU A 566 24.19 -16.36 -65.51
C LEU A 566 24.35 -14.99 -66.22
N SER A 567 24.69 -14.98 -67.50
CA SER A 567 24.93 -13.74 -68.27
C SER A 567 23.68 -13.14 -68.92
N LEU A 568 22.54 -13.83 -68.89
CA LEU A 568 21.25 -13.33 -69.42
C LEU A 568 20.40 -12.64 -68.34
N SER A 569 20.47 -13.08 -67.07
CA SER A 569 19.74 -12.44 -65.96
C SER A 569 20.28 -11.06 -65.53
N GLN A 570 21.47 -10.65 -65.99
CA GLN A 570 22.05 -9.35 -65.65
C GLN A 570 21.68 -8.20 -66.62
N LYS A 571 20.82 -8.43 -67.62
CA LYS A 571 20.49 -7.42 -68.67
C LYS A 571 19.02 -7.04 -68.82
N ALA A 572 18.21 -7.31 -67.80
CA ALA A 572 16.92 -6.65 -67.59
C ALA A 572 16.79 -6.32 -66.10
N GLY A 573 16.69 -5.07 -65.65
CA GLY A 573 16.62 -3.80 -66.38
C GLY A 573 15.76 -2.84 -65.57
N ASP A 574 16.30 -1.67 -65.22
CA ASP A 574 15.61 -0.66 -64.41
C ASP A 574 14.24 -0.28 -64.98
N GLN A 575 13.17 -0.65 -64.27
CA GLN A 575 11.91 0.07 -64.31
C GLN A 575 11.08 -0.20 -63.05
N LYS A 576 10.87 0.85 -62.26
CA LYS A 576 9.89 0.85 -61.17
C LYS A 576 8.50 0.95 -61.79
N ASP A 577 7.79 -0.17 -61.87
CA ASP A 577 6.34 -0.16 -61.77
C ASP A 577 5.80 -1.49 -61.23
N GLY A 578 4.70 -1.43 -60.48
CA GLY A 578 4.26 -2.53 -59.63
C GLY A 578 3.60 -3.69 -60.39
N ARG A 579 4.36 -4.76 -60.67
CA ARG A 579 3.84 -6.13 -60.79
C ARG A 579 4.93 -7.16 -60.53
N THR A 580 4.78 -7.95 -59.47
CA THR A 580 5.65 -9.09 -59.14
C THR A 580 5.51 -10.21 -60.17
N PRO A 581 6.61 -10.76 -60.73
CA PRO A 581 6.57 -11.97 -61.55
C PRO A 581 6.45 -13.20 -60.63
N ASP A 582 5.21 -13.63 -60.39
CA ASP A 582 4.87 -14.58 -59.32
C ASP A 582 4.99 -16.06 -59.72
N THR A 583 6.01 -16.39 -60.53
CA THR A 583 6.24 -17.77 -61.01
C THR A 583 7.74 -18.07 -61.18
N PRO A 584 8.30 -19.08 -60.50
CA PRO A 584 9.64 -19.57 -60.81
C PRO A 584 9.66 -20.22 -62.19
N ASP A 585 10.54 -19.72 -63.05
CA ASP A 585 10.69 -20.11 -64.46
C ASP A 585 11.10 -21.60 -64.57
N GLY A 586 10.34 -22.44 -65.27
CA GLY A 586 10.49 -23.91 -65.26
C GLY A 586 11.77 -24.48 -65.90
N ARG A 587 12.62 -23.60 -66.44
CA ARG A 587 13.82 -23.91 -67.23
C ARG A 587 14.85 -24.83 -66.52
N PRO A 588 15.08 -24.78 -65.19
CA PRO A 588 16.01 -25.70 -64.54
C PRO A 588 15.57 -27.15 -64.64
N VAL A 589 14.27 -27.42 -64.46
CA VAL A 589 13.69 -28.77 -64.54
C VAL A 589 13.78 -29.31 -65.98
N GLU A 590 13.58 -28.44 -66.97
CA GLU A 590 13.72 -28.79 -68.38
C GLU A 590 15.18 -29.08 -68.76
N ALA A 591 16.15 -28.34 -68.20
CA ALA A 591 17.57 -28.56 -68.43
C ALA A 591 18.08 -29.88 -67.82
N ASP A 592 17.75 -30.20 -66.57
CA ASP A 592 18.15 -31.48 -65.96
C ASP A 592 17.40 -32.67 -66.60
N ARG A 593 16.14 -32.48 -67.06
CA ARG A 593 15.40 -33.49 -67.86
C ARG A 593 16.08 -33.74 -69.22
N ALA A 594 16.51 -32.69 -69.91
CA ALA A 594 17.26 -32.83 -71.17
C ALA A 594 18.60 -33.54 -70.98
N HIS A 595 19.33 -33.24 -69.89
CA HIS A 595 20.58 -33.90 -69.54
C HIS A 595 20.40 -35.42 -69.26
N HIS A 596 19.33 -35.79 -68.56
CA HIS A 596 18.98 -37.20 -68.35
C HIS A 596 18.67 -37.93 -69.67
N GLN A 597 17.96 -37.26 -70.59
CA GLN A 597 17.64 -37.79 -71.92
C GLN A 597 18.89 -38.01 -72.79
N GLU A 598 19.89 -37.12 -72.69
CA GLU A 598 21.19 -37.24 -73.36
C GLU A 598 21.98 -38.45 -72.85
N LEU A 599 22.03 -38.67 -71.53
CA LEU A 599 22.67 -39.84 -70.91
C LEU A 599 22.05 -41.16 -71.36
N LEU A 600 20.72 -41.23 -71.46
CA LEU A 600 20.00 -42.41 -71.97
C LEU A 600 20.31 -42.71 -73.44
N SER A 601 20.56 -41.68 -74.26
CA SER A 601 20.83 -41.86 -75.70
C SER A 601 22.13 -42.64 -75.99
N GLN A 602 23.12 -42.54 -75.08
CA GLN A 602 24.45 -43.15 -75.23
C GLN A 602 24.58 -44.55 -74.60
N GLN A 603 23.50 -45.07 -73.97
CA GLN A 603 23.50 -46.35 -73.26
C GLN A 603 23.99 -47.52 -74.12
N GLN A 604 23.62 -47.53 -75.40
CA GLN A 604 23.95 -48.61 -76.34
C GLN A 604 25.46 -48.67 -76.68
N GLU A 605 26.13 -47.51 -76.79
CA GLU A 605 27.55 -47.43 -77.17
C GLU A 605 28.47 -47.83 -75.99
N VAL A 606 28.09 -47.43 -74.77
CA VAL A 606 28.76 -47.87 -73.53
C VAL A 606 28.66 -49.39 -73.37
N LEU A 607 27.48 -49.98 -73.62
CA LEU A 607 27.27 -51.43 -73.50
C LEU A 607 28.13 -52.24 -74.48
N LEU A 608 28.19 -51.82 -75.75
CA LEU A 608 28.98 -52.48 -76.80
C LEU A 608 30.49 -52.35 -76.54
N SER A 609 30.93 -51.16 -76.11
CA SER A 609 32.34 -50.91 -75.76
C SER A 609 32.77 -51.78 -74.58
N ALA A 610 31.92 -51.88 -73.55
CA ALA A 610 32.16 -52.72 -72.39
C ALA A 610 32.27 -54.21 -72.74
N GLN A 611 31.37 -54.73 -73.59
CA GLN A 611 31.44 -56.11 -74.09
C GLN A 611 32.74 -56.40 -74.86
N SER A 612 33.27 -55.41 -75.61
CA SER A 612 34.53 -55.58 -76.35
C SER A 612 35.76 -55.72 -75.44
N ALA A 613 35.80 -54.97 -74.34
CA ALA A 613 36.88 -55.05 -73.35
C ALA A 613 36.80 -56.32 -72.49
N GLN A 614 35.59 -56.77 -72.13
CA GLN A 614 35.38 -58.04 -71.44
C GLN A 614 35.90 -59.22 -72.30
N ALA A 615 35.59 -59.21 -73.60
CA ALA A 615 36.05 -60.23 -74.54
C ALA A 615 37.59 -60.21 -74.80
N PHE A 616 38.27 -59.09 -74.56
CA PHE A 616 39.74 -59.02 -74.57
C PHE A 616 40.33 -59.72 -73.35
N LEU A 617 39.78 -59.46 -72.16
CA LEU A 617 40.23 -60.03 -70.89
C LEU A 617 40.04 -61.56 -70.87
N GLU A 618 38.89 -62.06 -71.30
CA GLU A 618 38.60 -63.49 -71.42
C GLU A 618 39.56 -64.21 -72.39
N LYS A 619 39.98 -63.55 -73.48
CA LYS A 619 40.79 -64.19 -74.53
C LYS A 619 42.31 -64.02 -74.37
N ARG A 620 42.81 -63.03 -73.61
CA ARG A 620 44.26 -62.75 -73.49
C ARG A 620 44.76 -62.34 -72.08
N GLY A 621 43.92 -62.36 -71.04
CA GLY A 621 44.29 -61.90 -69.69
C GLY A 621 45.41 -62.69 -68.97
N HIS A 622 45.91 -63.77 -69.56
CA HIS A 622 46.95 -64.65 -69.00
C HIS A 622 48.40 -64.19 -69.27
N ASN A 623 48.61 -63.10 -70.03
CA ASN A 623 49.94 -62.56 -70.35
C ASN A 623 50.25 -61.17 -69.72
N LEU A 624 49.39 -60.71 -68.81
CA LEU A 624 49.57 -59.48 -68.04
C LEU A 624 49.94 -59.82 -66.59
N SER A 625 50.58 -58.91 -65.85
CA SER A 625 50.70 -59.10 -64.40
C SER A 625 49.30 -59.05 -63.76
N PRO A 626 49.06 -59.70 -62.59
CA PRO A 626 47.75 -59.67 -61.94
C PRO A 626 47.22 -58.25 -61.72
N ALA A 627 48.12 -57.29 -61.51
CA ALA A 627 47.82 -55.87 -61.35
C ALA A 627 47.29 -55.22 -62.64
N GLU A 628 47.83 -55.57 -63.82
CA GLU A 628 47.44 -54.99 -65.11
C GLU A 628 46.12 -55.59 -65.63
N THR A 629 45.91 -56.90 -65.43
CA THR A 629 44.62 -57.55 -65.69
C THR A 629 43.53 -56.98 -64.76
N GLN A 630 43.85 -56.74 -63.49
CA GLN A 630 42.97 -56.01 -62.56
C GLN A 630 42.76 -54.55 -62.98
N GLN A 631 43.76 -53.87 -63.53
CA GLN A 631 43.66 -52.47 -63.94
C GLN A 631 42.64 -52.29 -65.06
N LEU A 632 42.66 -53.17 -66.06
CA LEU A 632 41.79 -53.06 -67.21
C LEU A 632 40.37 -53.59 -66.92
N GLN A 633 40.25 -54.67 -66.14
CA GLN A 633 38.97 -55.09 -65.56
C GLN A 633 38.39 -53.98 -64.68
N GLY A 634 39.24 -53.37 -63.84
CA GLY A 634 38.89 -52.25 -62.97
C GLY A 634 38.47 -51.00 -63.73
N LYS A 635 39.06 -50.69 -64.90
CA LYS A 635 38.59 -49.60 -65.77
C LYS A 635 37.29 -49.92 -66.49
N LEU A 636 37.09 -51.18 -66.87
CA LEU A 636 35.85 -51.63 -67.48
C LEU A 636 34.69 -51.57 -66.47
N ASP A 637 34.95 -51.98 -65.23
CA ASP A 637 33.97 -51.89 -64.16
C ASP A 637 33.81 -50.43 -63.70
N GLU A 638 34.87 -49.61 -63.66
CA GLU A 638 34.80 -48.16 -63.47
C GLU A 638 33.92 -47.47 -64.53
N LEU A 639 34.00 -47.83 -65.81
CA LEU A 639 33.14 -47.24 -66.84
C LEU A 639 31.67 -47.61 -66.63
N LYS A 640 31.38 -48.88 -66.29
CA LYS A 640 30.00 -49.33 -66.00
C LYS A 640 29.47 -48.67 -64.74
N ASP A 641 30.25 -48.65 -63.67
CA ASP A 641 29.90 -48.09 -62.37
C ASP A 641 29.78 -46.57 -62.46
N GLN A 642 30.66 -45.87 -63.17
CA GLN A 642 30.53 -44.43 -63.41
C GLN A 642 29.31 -44.12 -64.28
N TYR A 643 29.07 -44.83 -65.39
CA TYR A 643 27.89 -44.56 -66.22
C TYR A 643 26.58 -44.87 -65.47
N ALA A 644 26.50 -46.00 -64.75
CA ALA A 644 25.35 -46.35 -63.91
C ALA A 644 25.18 -45.36 -62.75
N SER A 645 26.27 -44.93 -62.11
CA SER A 645 26.28 -43.91 -61.06
C SER A 645 25.83 -42.55 -61.59
N LYS A 646 26.29 -42.11 -62.77
CA LYS A 646 25.89 -40.84 -63.41
C LYS A 646 24.42 -40.86 -63.84
N LEU A 647 23.94 -41.97 -64.40
CA LEU A 647 22.54 -42.14 -64.76
C LEU A 647 21.64 -42.12 -63.51
N SER A 648 22.00 -42.91 -62.49
CA SER A 648 21.32 -42.93 -61.17
C SER A 648 21.36 -41.58 -60.47
N GLN A 649 22.50 -40.87 -60.51
CA GLN A 649 22.68 -39.51 -59.99
C GLN A 649 21.78 -38.51 -60.72
N SER A 650 21.65 -38.62 -62.05
CA SER A 650 20.77 -37.79 -62.86
C SER A 650 19.28 -38.05 -62.58
N GLU A 651 18.88 -39.32 -62.43
CA GLU A 651 17.52 -39.67 -62.00
C GLU A 651 17.21 -39.17 -60.59
N ALA A 652 18.16 -39.32 -59.66
CA ALA A 652 18.03 -38.84 -58.29
C ALA A 652 17.91 -37.31 -58.25
N GLN A 653 18.74 -36.59 -59.02
CA GLN A 653 18.65 -35.13 -59.14
C GLN A 653 17.30 -34.70 -59.71
N LEU A 654 16.79 -35.33 -60.77
CA LEU A 654 15.48 -34.99 -61.35
C LEU A 654 14.34 -35.23 -60.34
N LYS A 655 14.37 -36.34 -59.59
CA LYS A 655 13.39 -36.65 -58.53
C LYS A 655 13.48 -35.64 -57.37
N GLN A 656 14.69 -35.23 -56.97
CA GLN A 656 14.90 -34.23 -55.91
C GLN A 656 14.39 -32.83 -56.34
N VAL A 657 14.73 -32.38 -57.55
CA VAL A 657 14.28 -31.08 -58.09
C VAL A 657 12.75 -31.04 -58.24
N GLN A 658 12.13 -32.14 -58.68
CA GLN A 658 10.67 -32.24 -58.74
C GLN A 658 10.03 -32.21 -57.34
N SER A 659 10.59 -32.94 -56.36
CA SER A 659 10.12 -32.88 -54.97
C SER A 659 10.27 -31.50 -54.34
N LEU A 660 11.33 -30.76 -54.68
CA LEU A 660 11.52 -29.37 -54.26
C LEU A 660 10.47 -28.44 -54.88
N GLN A 661 10.12 -28.64 -56.15
CA GLN A 661 9.08 -27.88 -56.84
C GLN A 661 7.69 -28.11 -56.21
N ASP A 662 7.36 -29.36 -55.87
CA ASP A 662 6.08 -29.73 -55.26
C ASP A 662 5.94 -29.15 -53.83
N GLU A 663 6.96 -29.27 -52.99
CA GLU A 663 6.96 -28.66 -51.64
C GLU A 663 6.98 -27.12 -51.71
N LEU A 664 7.65 -26.51 -52.71
CA LEU A 664 7.63 -25.05 -52.92
C LEU A 664 6.24 -24.55 -53.31
N GLN A 665 5.58 -25.21 -54.27
CA GLN A 665 4.20 -24.86 -54.65
C GLN A 665 3.23 -25.02 -53.48
N LYS A 666 3.45 -26.01 -52.62
CA LYS A 666 2.68 -26.19 -51.39
C LYS A 666 2.95 -25.05 -50.40
N PHE A 667 4.20 -24.75 -50.08
CA PHE A 667 4.56 -23.64 -49.19
C PHE A 667 3.95 -22.31 -49.66
N LEU A 668 4.04 -21.99 -50.95
CA LEU A 668 3.49 -20.74 -51.49
C LEU A 668 1.97 -20.66 -51.33
N ARG A 669 1.26 -21.78 -51.49
CA ARG A 669 -0.20 -21.86 -51.27
C ARG A 669 -0.55 -21.64 -49.79
N ASP A 670 0.09 -22.41 -48.91
CA ASP A 670 -0.14 -22.36 -47.46
C ASP A 670 0.22 -20.94 -46.92
N HIS A 671 1.28 -20.32 -47.46
CA HIS A 671 1.69 -18.94 -47.16
C HIS A 671 0.65 -17.91 -47.61
N LEU A 672 0.15 -17.99 -48.85
CA LEU A 672 -0.85 -17.05 -49.39
C LEU A 672 -2.18 -17.08 -48.63
N GLU A 673 -2.63 -18.26 -48.20
CA GLU A 673 -3.84 -18.39 -47.37
C GLU A 673 -3.65 -17.72 -46.00
N PHE A 674 -2.49 -17.91 -45.36
CA PHE A 674 -2.16 -17.25 -44.09
C PHE A 674 -1.92 -15.74 -44.24
N GLU A 675 -1.33 -15.29 -45.34
CA GLU A 675 -1.11 -13.86 -45.65
C GLU A 675 -2.44 -13.12 -45.88
N ALA A 676 -3.40 -13.75 -46.56
CA ALA A 676 -4.74 -13.21 -46.73
C ALA A 676 -5.49 -13.08 -45.39
N TRP A 677 -5.36 -14.07 -44.49
CA TRP A 677 -5.90 -13.97 -43.14
C TRP A 677 -5.23 -12.86 -42.32
N LEU A 678 -3.89 -12.77 -42.33
CA LEU A 678 -3.12 -11.74 -41.63
C LEU A 678 -3.61 -10.34 -42.01
N LEU A 679 -3.79 -10.07 -43.31
CA LEU A 679 -4.25 -8.78 -43.80
C LEU A 679 -5.67 -8.43 -43.31
N GLN A 680 -6.58 -9.41 -43.25
CA GLN A 680 -7.93 -9.21 -42.72
C GLN A 680 -7.91 -8.96 -41.21
N ALA A 681 -7.07 -9.68 -40.47
CA ALA A 681 -6.92 -9.54 -39.03
C ALA A 681 -6.26 -8.19 -38.64
N GLU A 682 -5.25 -7.73 -39.40
CA GLU A 682 -4.66 -6.40 -39.25
C GLU A 682 -5.72 -5.29 -39.45
N GLN A 683 -6.55 -5.39 -40.50
CA GLN A 683 -7.65 -4.44 -40.74
C GLN A 683 -8.71 -4.45 -39.62
N GLU A 684 -9.06 -5.62 -39.11
CA GLU A 684 -10.05 -5.76 -38.03
C GLU A 684 -9.51 -5.18 -36.72
N LEU A 685 -8.23 -5.37 -36.43
CA LEU A 685 -7.56 -4.75 -35.30
C LEU A 685 -7.50 -3.22 -35.42
N ASP A 686 -7.21 -2.70 -36.60
CA ASP A 686 -7.20 -1.25 -36.85
C ASP A 686 -8.60 -0.63 -36.70
N ARG A 687 -9.66 -1.32 -37.12
CA ARG A 687 -11.05 -0.87 -36.88
C ARG A 687 -11.37 -0.72 -35.40
N MET A 688 -10.91 -1.65 -34.57
CA MET A 688 -11.13 -1.57 -33.11
C MET A 688 -10.28 -0.48 -32.46
N HIS A 689 -9.06 -0.22 -32.93
CA HIS A 689 -8.26 0.92 -32.46
C HIS A 689 -8.92 2.28 -32.73
N HIS A 690 -9.67 2.41 -33.83
CA HIS A 690 -10.40 3.63 -34.20
C HIS A 690 -11.87 3.63 -33.71
N GLY A 691 -12.23 2.73 -32.79
CA GLY A 691 -13.56 2.69 -32.20
C GLY A 691 -13.83 3.84 -31.21
N ASP A 692 -15.09 4.01 -30.83
CA ASP A 692 -15.52 4.97 -29.80
C ASP A 692 -15.07 4.53 -28.40
N GLY A 693 -14.50 5.47 -27.63
CA GLY A 693 -14.06 5.26 -26.25
C GLY A 693 -15.12 5.61 -25.19
N GLY A 694 -16.34 5.99 -25.57
CA GLY A 694 -17.46 6.18 -24.65
C GLY A 694 -17.87 4.89 -23.93
N LEU A 695 -18.28 5.00 -22.66
CA LEU A 695 -18.55 3.86 -21.76
C LEU A 695 -19.48 2.79 -22.37
N GLU A 696 -20.54 3.20 -23.07
CA GLU A 696 -21.50 2.30 -23.73
C GLU A 696 -20.88 1.52 -24.91
N ALA A 697 -19.87 2.07 -25.58
CA ALA A 697 -19.16 1.43 -26.69
C ALA A 697 -18.05 0.48 -26.22
N LEU A 698 -17.45 0.72 -25.04
CA LEU A 698 -16.33 -0.07 -24.52
C LEU A 698 -16.69 -1.54 -24.26
N ARG A 699 -17.85 -1.81 -23.65
CA ARG A 699 -18.29 -3.19 -23.33
C ARG A 699 -18.44 -4.08 -24.59
N PRO A 700 -19.20 -3.70 -25.64
CA PRO A 700 -19.27 -4.51 -26.86
C PRO A 700 -17.94 -4.56 -27.62
N MET A 701 -17.11 -3.51 -27.57
CA MET A 701 -15.79 -3.53 -28.20
C MET A 701 -14.83 -4.49 -27.50
N LEU A 702 -14.83 -4.54 -26.16
CA LEU A 702 -14.02 -5.48 -25.38
C LEU A 702 -14.41 -6.94 -25.67
N HIS A 703 -15.71 -7.24 -25.77
CA HIS A 703 -16.16 -8.58 -26.20
C HIS A 703 -15.67 -8.93 -27.62
N ARG A 704 -15.73 -7.98 -28.57
CA ARG A 704 -15.20 -8.19 -29.94
C ARG A 704 -13.69 -8.40 -29.93
N GLN A 705 -12.93 -7.61 -29.17
CA GLN A 705 -11.48 -7.76 -29.02
C GLN A 705 -11.12 -9.11 -28.38
N SER A 706 -11.88 -9.56 -27.37
CA SER A 706 -11.67 -10.86 -26.72
C SER A 706 -11.84 -12.01 -27.72
N SER A 707 -12.96 -12.06 -28.44
CA SER A 707 -13.19 -13.06 -29.51
C SER A 707 -12.12 -13.01 -30.59
N PHE A 708 -11.73 -11.81 -31.04
CA PHE A 708 -10.68 -11.63 -32.03
C PHE A 708 -9.31 -12.10 -31.52
N SER A 709 -9.01 -11.92 -30.23
CA SER A 709 -7.76 -12.38 -29.62
C SER A 709 -7.66 -13.91 -29.58
N GLU A 710 -8.79 -14.60 -29.36
CA GLU A 710 -8.85 -16.07 -29.42
C GLU A 710 -8.61 -16.58 -30.85
N ASP A 711 -9.24 -15.94 -31.85
CA ASP A 711 -9.00 -16.24 -33.27
C ASP A 711 -7.51 -16.06 -33.61
N VAL A 712 -6.90 -14.90 -33.28
CA VAL A 712 -5.47 -14.65 -33.50
C VAL A 712 -4.58 -15.71 -32.83
N ILE A 713 -4.90 -16.12 -31.59
CA ILE A 713 -4.15 -17.17 -30.90
C ILE A 713 -4.29 -18.54 -31.59
N SER A 714 -5.47 -18.86 -32.13
CA SER A 714 -5.69 -20.13 -32.85
C SER A 714 -4.83 -20.23 -34.11
N HIS A 715 -4.71 -19.14 -34.87
CA HIS A 715 -3.90 -19.03 -36.09
C HIS A 715 -2.38 -19.09 -35.84
N LYS A 716 -1.92 -19.12 -34.57
CA LYS A 716 -0.55 -19.55 -34.21
C LYS A 716 -0.25 -20.98 -34.69
N GLY A 717 -1.27 -21.82 -34.81
CA GLY A 717 -1.15 -23.15 -35.40
C GLY A 717 -0.82 -23.08 -36.90
N ASP A 718 -1.47 -22.19 -37.63
CA ASP A 718 -1.30 -22.06 -39.08
C ASP A 718 0.05 -21.45 -39.43
N LEU A 719 0.52 -20.45 -38.66
CA LEU A 719 1.90 -19.98 -38.77
C LEU A 719 2.89 -21.15 -38.65
N ARG A 720 2.71 -22.07 -37.69
CA ARG A 720 3.57 -23.25 -37.56
C ARG A 720 3.46 -24.19 -38.76
N PHE A 721 2.28 -24.38 -39.34
CA PHE A 721 2.13 -25.18 -40.56
C PHE A 721 2.85 -24.55 -41.76
N VAL A 722 2.73 -23.24 -41.94
CA VAL A 722 3.46 -22.47 -42.97
C VAL A 722 4.98 -22.55 -42.74
N THR A 723 5.45 -22.38 -41.50
CA THR A 723 6.86 -22.58 -41.13
C THR A 723 7.34 -23.99 -41.43
N MET A 724 6.55 -25.03 -41.09
CA MET A 724 6.91 -26.42 -41.39
C MET A 724 6.93 -26.71 -42.89
N SER A 725 6.03 -26.12 -43.69
CA SER A 725 6.06 -26.27 -45.15
C SER A 725 7.27 -25.56 -45.74
N GLY A 726 7.59 -24.34 -45.28
CA GLY A 726 8.79 -23.63 -45.73
C GLY A 726 10.08 -24.34 -45.32
N GLN A 727 10.14 -24.91 -44.11
CA GLN A 727 11.28 -25.72 -43.66
C GLN A 727 11.50 -26.95 -44.55
N LYS A 728 10.43 -27.62 -45.01
CA LYS A 728 10.55 -28.71 -45.99
C LYS A 728 11.14 -28.27 -47.32
N VAL A 729 10.80 -27.07 -47.80
CA VAL A 729 11.43 -26.48 -48.99
C VAL A 729 12.92 -26.26 -48.76
N LEU A 730 13.30 -25.66 -47.63
CA LEU A 730 14.69 -25.42 -47.25
C LEU A 730 15.50 -26.72 -47.10
N ASP A 731 14.88 -27.79 -46.60
CA ASP A 731 15.55 -29.08 -46.43
C ASP A 731 15.64 -29.88 -47.73
N ALA A 732 14.63 -29.80 -48.61
CA ALA A 732 14.70 -30.31 -49.98
C ALA A 732 15.75 -29.56 -50.82
N GLU A 733 15.87 -28.24 -50.64
CA GLU A 733 16.87 -27.39 -51.30
C GLU A 733 18.29 -27.78 -50.88
N LYS A 734 18.55 -27.93 -49.57
CA LYS A 734 19.83 -28.46 -49.05
C LYS A 734 20.18 -29.83 -49.63
N ALA A 735 19.19 -30.69 -49.85
CA ALA A 735 19.39 -32.00 -50.46
C ALA A 735 19.76 -31.94 -51.97
N THR A 736 19.35 -30.88 -52.69
CA THR A 736 19.66 -30.68 -54.12
C THR A 736 21.05 -30.10 -54.43
N ALA A 737 21.74 -29.53 -53.43
CA ALA A 737 23.16 -29.15 -53.44
C ALA A 737 23.70 -28.53 -54.76
N GLY A 738 23.31 -27.29 -55.08
CA GLY A 738 23.92 -26.48 -56.14
C GLY A 738 23.83 -24.98 -55.85
N PRO A 739 24.87 -24.16 -56.15
CA PRO A 739 24.94 -22.76 -55.70
C PRO A 739 23.93 -21.79 -56.33
N GLU A 740 23.17 -22.20 -57.34
CA GLU A 740 22.06 -21.41 -57.90
C GLU A 740 20.73 -21.61 -57.13
N VAL A 741 20.60 -22.68 -56.33
CA VAL A 741 19.42 -22.93 -55.47
C VAL A 741 19.61 -22.21 -54.12
N SER A 742 19.70 -20.88 -54.21
CA SER A 742 19.89 -19.96 -53.07
C SER A 742 18.81 -18.86 -53.06
N SER A 743 18.26 -18.53 -54.23
CA SER A 743 17.15 -17.58 -54.37
C SER A 743 15.83 -18.11 -53.82
N THR A 744 15.54 -19.41 -53.98
CA THR A 744 14.33 -20.05 -53.45
C THR A 744 14.35 -20.04 -51.92
N GLY A 745 15.44 -20.49 -51.29
CA GLY A 745 15.62 -20.45 -49.85
C GLY A 745 15.59 -19.06 -49.26
N ALA A 746 16.22 -18.07 -49.93
CA ALA A 746 16.13 -16.67 -49.53
C ALA A 746 14.69 -16.14 -49.57
N LEU A 747 13.92 -16.47 -50.62
CA LEU A 747 12.51 -16.10 -50.75
C LEU A 747 11.64 -16.75 -49.66
N VAL A 748 11.80 -18.06 -49.43
CA VAL A 748 11.06 -18.80 -48.39
C VAL A 748 11.37 -18.23 -47.01
N THR A 749 12.66 -18.02 -46.70
CA THR A 749 13.11 -17.45 -45.42
C THR A 749 12.54 -16.05 -45.22
N SER A 750 12.65 -15.17 -46.23
CA SER A 750 12.10 -13.80 -46.16
C SER A 750 10.57 -13.78 -45.96
N LYS A 751 9.83 -14.65 -46.66
CA LYS A 751 8.37 -14.80 -46.49
C LYS A 751 7.99 -15.33 -45.10
N LEU A 752 8.76 -16.27 -44.55
CA LEU A 752 8.57 -16.78 -43.20
C LEU A 752 8.89 -15.73 -42.12
N GLU A 753 9.96 -14.94 -42.31
CA GLU A 753 10.34 -13.84 -41.43
C GLU A 753 9.26 -12.75 -41.40
N ASP A 754 8.75 -12.32 -42.56
CA ASP A 754 7.66 -11.33 -42.64
C ASP A 754 6.37 -11.86 -41.97
N ALA A 755 5.93 -13.07 -42.32
CA ALA A 755 4.74 -13.68 -41.73
C ALA A 755 4.86 -13.83 -40.20
N THR A 756 6.04 -14.24 -39.70
CA THR A 756 6.32 -14.36 -38.26
C THR A 756 6.31 -12.99 -37.58
N LYS A 757 6.93 -11.98 -38.19
CA LYS A 757 7.00 -10.61 -37.66
C LYS A 757 5.63 -9.92 -37.64
N ARG A 758 4.85 -10.05 -38.73
CA ARG A 758 3.48 -9.51 -38.82
C ARG A 758 2.56 -10.19 -37.83
N TYR A 759 2.55 -11.53 -37.77
CA TYR A 759 1.80 -12.27 -36.74
C TYR A 759 2.20 -11.83 -35.32
N GLY A 760 3.50 -11.71 -35.03
CA GLY A 760 3.99 -11.28 -33.71
C GLY A 760 3.57 -9.85 -33.35
N THR A 761 3.53 -8.95 -34.34
CA THR A 761 3.07 -7.56 -34.20
C THR A 761 1.55 -7.49 -34.02
N LEU A 762 0.80 -8.25 -34.79
CA LEU A 762 -0.65 -8.38 -34.70
C LEU A 762 -1.05 -8.90 -33.31
N HIS A 763 -0.41 -9.99 -32.85
CA HIS A 763 -0.68 -10.60 -31.56
C HIS A 763 -0.35 -9.67 -30.40
N SER A 764 0.80 -8.98 -30.43
CA SER A 764 1.19 -8.04 -29.36
C SER A 764 0.29 -6.79 -29.32
N LYS A 765 -0.03 -6.19 -30.48
CA LYS A 765 -1.00 -5.08 -30.56
C LYS A 765 -2.41 -5.50 -30.14
N CYS A 766 -2.86 -6.70 -30.51
CA CYS A 766 -4.15 -7.23 -30.11
C CYS A 766 -4.24 -7.41 -28.58
N ALA A 767 -3.20 -7.96 -27.96
CA ALA A 767 -3.12 -8.09 -26.50
C ALA A 767 -3.05 -6.71 -25.81
N ALA A 768 -2.25 -5.78 -26.33
CA ALA A 768 -2.15 -4.42 -25.82
C ALA A 768 -3.50 -3.67 -25.89
N LEU A 769 -4.24 -3.81 -26.99
CA LEU A 769 -5.59 -3.24 -27.13
C LEU A 769 -6.55 -3.84 -26.10
N GLY A 770 -6.50 -5.16 -25.84
CA GLY A 770 -7.31 -5.79 -24.81
C GLY A 770 -7.03 -5.25 -23.41
N SER A 771 -5.75 -5.08 -23.06
CA SER A 771 -5.36 -4.45 -21.79
C SER A 771 -5.81 -2.98 -21.70
N HIS A 772 -5.69 -2.23 -22.80
CA HIS A 772 -6.12 -0.83 -22.89
C HIS A 772 -7.64 -0.69 -22.73
N LEU A 773 -8.43 -1.50 -23.43
CA LEU A 773 -9.90 -1.50 -23.33
C LEU A 773 -10.39 -1.89 -21.94
N ASN A 774 -9.76 -2.87 -21.27
CA ASN A 774 -10.07 -3.20 -19.88
C ASN A 774 -9.76 -2.04 -18.92
N LEU A 775 -8.57 -1.43 -19.03
CA LEU A 775 -8.16 -0.28 -18.22
C LEU A 775 -9.10 0.91 -18.40
N LEU A 776 -9.49 1.16 -19.65
CA LEU A 776 -10.39 2.26 -20.01
C LEU A 776 -11.81 2.02 -19.51
N LEU A 777 -12.32 0.78 -19.59
CA LEU A 777 -13.62 0.39 -19.05
C LEU A 777 -13.65 0.52 -17.52
N ASP A 778 -12.64 0.00 -16.82
CA ASP A 778 -12.51 0.08 -15.37
C ASP A 778 -12.50 1.53 -14.86
N ARG A 779 -11.59 2.37 -15.40
CA ARG A 779 -11.51 3.79 -15.01
C ARG A 779 -12.78 4.57 -15.36
N SER A 780 -13.40 4.29 -16.51
CA SER A 780 -14.63 4.97 -16.93
C SER A 780 -15.82 4.58 -16.04
N GLN A 781 -15.91 3.32 -15.64
CA GLN A 781 -16.91 2.84 -14.68
C GLN A 781 -16.71 3.47 -13.30
N GLN A 782 -15.48 3.48 -12.78
CA GLN A 782 -15.15 4.12 -11.49
C GLN A 782 -15.50 5.62 -11.49
N PHE A 783 -15.17 6.35 -12.56
CA PHE A 783 -15.57 7.75 -12.72
C PHE A 783 -17.09 7.91 -12.71
N GLN A 784 -17.80 7.10 -13.51
CA GLN A 784 -19.25 7.18 -13.64
C GLN A 784 -19.98 6.85 -12.33
N ASP A 785 -19.52 5.85 -11.58
CA ASP A 785 -20.12 5.44 -10.31
C ASP A 785 -19.95 6.53 -9.23
N ILE A 786 -18.76 7.12 -9.12
CA ILE A 786 -18.49 8.25 -8.22
C ILE A 786 -19.33 9.48 -8.65
N ALA A 787 -19.37 9.79 -9.94
CA ALA A 787 -20.14 10.91 -10.48
C ALA A 787 -21.64 10.77 -10.20
N ASN A 788 -22.22 9.59 -10.47
CA ASN A 788 -23.64 9.29 -10.23
C ASN A 788 -23.98 9.40 -8.74
N SER A 789 -23.12 8.85 -7.86
CA SER A 789 -23.30 8.93 -6.41
C SER A 789 -23.29 10.38 -5.92
N LEU A 790 -22.27 11.16 -6.32
CA LEU A 790 -22.14 12.57 -5.97
C LEU A 790 -23.29 13.42 -6.52
N GLN A 791 -23.72 13.22 -7.77
CA GLN A 791 -24.85 13.95 -8.33
C GLN A 791 -26.15 13.68 -7.56
N THR A 792 -26.38 12.42 -7.17
CA THR A 792 -27.55 12.00 -6.39
C THR A 792 -27.55 12.60 -4.98
N TRP A 793 -26.39 12.62 -4.31
CA TRP A 793 -26.25 13.29 -3.02
C TRP A 793 -26.39 14.80 -3.14
N LEU A 794 -25.70 15.45 -4.09
CA LEU A 794 -25.80 16.90 -4.34
C LEU A 794 -27.25 17.36 -4.55
N GLN A 795 -28.07 16.61 -5.29
CA GLN A 795 -29.50 16.92 -5.46
C GLN A 795 -30.28 16.91 -4.13
N ARG A 796 -29.98 15.94 -3.24
CA ARG A 796 -30.61 15.85 -1.92
C ARG A 796 -30.13 16.97 -1.00
N SER A 797 -28.84 17.26 -0.99
CA SER A 797 -28.25 18.32 -0.16
C SER A 797 -28.64 19.71 -0.65
N GLU A 798 -28.76 19.95 -1.96
CA GLU A 798 -29.37 21.16 -2.53
C GLU A 798 -30.81 21.37 -2.05
N ALA A 799 -31.64 20.32 -2.03
CA ALA A 799 -32.99 20.41 -1.50
C ALA A 799 -33.01 20.67 0.02
N ALA A 800 -32.13 20.02 0.80
CA ALA A 800 -32.02 20.23 2.24
C ALA A 800 -31.57 21.66 2.59
N VAL A 801 -30.55 22.17 1.89
CA VAL A 801 -30.09 23.56 2.02
C VAL A 801 -31.18 24.55 1.59
N SER A 802 -31.88 24.29 0.48
CA SER A 802 -33.00 25.13 0.04
C SER A 802 -34.12 25.22 1.11
N ASN A 803 -34.44 24.11 1.76
CA ASN A 803 -35.42 24.09 2.85
C ASN A 803 -34.93 24.90 4.06
N LEU A 804 -33.68 24.72 4.49
CA LEU A 804 -33.10 25.47 5.63
C LEU A 804 -32.98 26.98 5.36
N LEU A 805 -32.70 27.38 4.13
CA LEU A 805 -32.66 28.78 3.71
C LEU A 805 -34.07 29.39 3.64
N SER A 806 -35.10 28.60 3.32
CA SER A 806 -36.49 29.06 3.32
C SER A 806 -37.10 29.25 4.73
N GLU A 807 -36.47 28.67 5.76
CA GLU A 807 -36.91 28.84 7.15
C GLU A 807 -36.58 30.27 7.65
N PRO A 808 -37.55 31.03 8.19
CA PRO A 808 -37.27 32.38 8.68
C PRO A 808 -36.39 32.35 9.95
N ILE A 809 -35.50 33.34 10.08
CA ILE A 809 -34.71 33.55 11.29
C ILE A 809 -35.66 33.90 12.44
N SER A 810 -35.58 33.16 13.54
CA SER A 810 -36.45 33.33 14.72
C SER A 810 -35.94 34.44 15.65
N SER A 811 -36.84 35.07 16.42
CA SER A 811 -36.47 35.97 17.52
C SER A 811 -36.09 35.25 18.82
N ASP A 812 -36.36 33.94 18.91
CA ASP A 812 -36.08 33.09 20.07
C ASP A 812 -34.67 32.44 19.96
N PRO A 813 -33.74 32.69 20.90
CA PRO A 813 -32.42 32.07 20.93
C PRO A 813 -32.44 30.54 20.86
N ALA A 814 -33.43 29.87 21.47
CA ALA A 814 -33.50 28.41 21.50
C ALA A 814 -33.83 27.82 20.11
N ILE A 815 -34.72 28.48 19.37
CA ILE A 815 -35.06 28.10 17.99
C ILE A 815 -33.86 28.40 17.06
N LEU A 816 -33.20 29.54 17.24
CA LEU A 816 -31.99 29.87 16.47
C LEU A 816 -30.85 28.86 16.69
N GLN A 817 -30.63 28.40 17.94
CA GLN A 817 -29.67 27.34 18.23
C GLN A 817 -30.02 26.02 17.52
N LYS A 818 -31.30 25.67 17.41
CA LYS A 818 -31.76 24.50 16.64
C LYS A 818 -31.53 24.68 15.13
N GLN A 819 -31.77 25.87 14.59
CA GLN A 819 -31.48 26.20 13.19
C GLN A 819 -29.97 26.11 12.92
N LEU A 820 -29.12 26.65 13.81
CA LEU A 820 -27.66 26.55 13.71
C LEU A 820 -27.15 25.11 13.83
N ALA A 821 -27.71 24.29 14.74
CA ALA A 821 -27.36 22.88 14.84
C ALA A 821 -27.70 22.10 13.56
N SER A 822 -28.85 22.43 12.94
CA SER A 822 -29.26 21.86 11.65
C SER A 822 -28.33 22.32 10.51
N ALA A 823 -27.88 23.57 10.54
CA ALA A 823 -26.90 24.11 9.60
C ALA A 823 -25.53 23.42 9.74
N LYS A 824 -25.02 23.29 10.97
CA LYS A 824 -23.76 22.59 11.25
C LYS A 824 -23.78 21.14 10.81
N ARG A 825 -24.87 20.41 11.05
CA ARG A 825 -25.02 19.02 10.56
C ARG A 825 -24.92 18.91 9.04
N LEU A 826 -25.43 19.89 8.28
CA LEU A 826 -25.26 19.93 6.83
C LEU A 826 -23.83 20.33 6.43
N GLN A 827 -23.12 21.14 7.23
CA GLN A 827 -21.70 21.42 7.02
C GLN A 827 -20.80 20.19 7.33
N GLU A 828 -21.18 19.37 8.30
CA GLU A 828 -20.54 18.08 8.60
C GLU A 828 -20.75 17.09 7.43
N ASP A 829 -21.99 16.92 6.94
CA ASP A 829 -22.28 16.12 5.73
C ASP A 829 -21.52 16.62 4.48
N LEU A 830 -21.43 17.94 4.28
CA LEU A 830 -20.61 18.54 3.22
C LEU A 830 -19.12 18.22 3.39
N ALA A 831 -18.60 18.19 4.62
CA ALA A 831 -17.19 17.88 4.89
C ALA A 831 -16.87 16.40 4.66
N GLU A 832 -17.76 15.50 5.07
CA GLU A 832 -17.65 14.05 4.77
C GLU A 832 -17.60 13.78 3.25
N HIS A 833 -18.35 14.56 2.46
CA HIS A 833 -18.40 14.43 1.01
C HIS A 833 -17.28 15.14 0.24
N GLN A 834 -16.36 15.87 0.92
CA GLN A 834 -15.17 16.44 0.28
C GLN A 834 -14.28 15.35 -0.34
N VAL A 835 -14.00 14.26 0.40
CA VAL A 835 -13.12 13.18 -0.06
C VAL A 835 -13.68 12.46 -1.31
N PRO A 836 -14.99 12.14 -1.40
CA PRO A 836 -15.63 11.74 -2.65
C PRO A 836 -15.43 12.72 -3.83
N VAL A 837 -15.51 14.03 -3.63
CA VAL A 837 -15.27 15.03 -4.69
C VAL A 837 -13.81 15.00 -5.16
N GLU A 838 -12.84 14.94 -4.24
CA GLU A 838 -11.42 14.77 -4.58
C GLU A 838 -11.13 13.46 -5.32
N LYS A 839 -11.85 12.38 -4.97
CA LYS A 839 -11.80 11.10 -5.71
C LYS A 839 -12.35 11.24 -7.13
N LEU A 840 -13.42 12.02 -7.34
CA LEU A 840 -13.94 12.31 -8.69
C LEU A 840 -12.91 13.06 -9.53
N GLU A 841 -12.27 14.09 -8.98
CA GLU A 841 -11.20 14.83 -9.67
C GLU A 841 -10.01 13.93 -10.03
N LYS A 842 -9.64 13.00 -9.14
CA LYS A 842 -8.57 12.04 -9.40
C LYS A 842 -8.96 11.04 -10.50
N ALA A 843 -10.18 10.51 -10.46
CA ALA A 843 -10.70 9.61 -11.50
C ALA A 843 -10.74 10.32 -12.86
N SER A 844 -11.27 11.54 -12.90
CA SER A 844 -11.29 12.44 -14.06
C SER A 844 -9.89 12.63 -14.65
N ARG A 845 -8.90 13.06 -13.85
CA ARG A 845 -7.50 13.18 -14.28
C ARG A 845 -6.93 11.89 -14.86
N SER A 846 -7.19 10.75 -14.21
CA SER A 846 -6.71 9.43 -14.68
C SER A 846 -7.29 8.99 -16.03
N LEU A 847 -8.44 9.54 -16.44
CA LEU A 847 -9.02 9.32 -17.77
C LEU A 847 -8.51 10.35 -18.80
N LEU A 848 -8.30 11.60 -18.38
CA LEU A 848 -7.76 12.66 -19.22
C LEU A 848 -6.29 12.41 -19.62
N GLU A 849 -5.52 11.70 -18.78
CA GLU A 849 -4.16 11.21 -19.08
C GLU A 849 -4.14 10.11 -20.16
N ILE A 850 -5.28 9.52 -20.52
CA ILE A 850 -5.36 8.49 -21.56
C ILE A 850 -5.47 9.18 -22.94
N HIS A 851 -4.37 9.14 -23.68
CA HIS A 851 -4.29 9.66 -25.06
C HIS A 851 -4.21 8.56 -26.13
N GLN A 852 -4.04 7.29 -25.74
CA GLN A 852 -4.04 6.16 -26.67
C GLN A 852 -5.47 5.83 -27.10
N ALA A 853 -5.67 5.58 -28.39
CA ALA A 853 -6.99 5.24 -28.94
C ALA A 853 -7.38 3.77 -28.67
N PRO A 854 -8.68 3.47 -28.41
CA PRO A 854 -9.81 4.41 -28.24
C PRO A 854 -9.63 5.36 -27.06
N VAL A 855 -10.01 6.62 -27.24
CA VAL A 855 -9.82 7.71 -26.26
C VAL A 855 -11.16 7.98 -25.55
N PRO A 856 -11.21 8.12 -24.21
CA PRO A 856 -12.45 8.47 -23.51
C PRO A 856 -12.97 9.84 -23.93
N ASP A 857 -14.27 10.10 -23.72
CA ASP A 857 -14.86 11.43 -23.94
C ASP A 857 -14.37 12.43 -22.88
N HIS A 858 -13.18 12.98 -23.13
CA HIS A 858 -12.52 13.98 -22.29
C HIS A 858 -13.41 15.20 -22.03
N LYS A 859 -14.26 15.58 -22.98
CA LYS A 859 -15.15 16.73 -22.85
C LYS A 859 -16.26 16.43 -21.85
N SER A 860 -16.98 15.32 -22.02
CA SER A 860 -18.05 14.92 -21.09
C SER A 860 -17.52 14.72 -19.66
N ILE A 861 -16.33 14.14 -19.52
CA ILE A 861 -15.64 13.96 -18.24
C ILE A 861 -15.33 15.31 -17.58
N GLN A 862 -14.78 16.27 -18.32
CA GLN A 862 -14.49 17.63 -17.82
C GLN A 862 -15.78 18.37 -17.42
N GLU A 863 -16.80 18.37 -18.28
CA GLU A 863 -18.09 19.04 -18.02
C GLU A 863 -18.78 18.45 -16.78
N THR A 864 -18.79 17.12 -16.64
CA THR A 864 -19.34 16.42 -15.46
C THR A 864 -18.58 16.76 -14.18
N THR A 865 -17.24 16.75 -14.23
CA THR A 865 -16.38 17.06 -13.07
C THR A 865 -16.57 18.51 -12.61
N ALA A 866 -16.50 19.47 -13.55
CA ALA A 866 -16.67 20.89 -13.27
C ALA A 866 -18.07 21.23 -12.71
N SER A 867 -19.12 20.56 -13.23
CA SER A 867 -20.48 20.71 -12.72
C SER A 867 -20.60 20.26 -11.25
N VAL A 868 -20.05 19.10 -10.91
CA VAL A 868 -20.05 18.58 -9.52
C VAL A 868 -19.26 19.49 -8.58
N MET A 869 -18.04 19.89 -8.96
CA MET A 869 -17.20 20.79 -8.16
C MET A 869 -17.89 22.14 -7.89
N SER A 870 -18.45 22.77 -8.93
CA SER A 870 -19.11 24.07 -8.82
C SER A 870 -20.35 24.00 -7.90
N ARG A 871 -21.16 22.95 -8.02
CA ARG A 871 -22.34 22.73 -7.15
C ARG A 871 -21.93 22.49 -5.70
N PHE A 872 -20.91 21.67 -5.45
CA PHE A 872 -20.37 21.43 -4.12
C PHE A 872 -19.86 22.71 -3.45
N GLN A 873 -19.03 23.49 -4.15
CA GLN A 873 -18.51 24.77 -3.65
C GLN A 873 -19.64 25.78 -3.40
N GLY A 874 -20.66 25.82 -4.27
CA GLY A 874 -21.85 26.67 -4.11
C GLY A 874 -22.77 26.25 -2.96
N LEU A 875 -22.76 24.98 -2.53
CA LEU A 875 -23.39 24.55 -1.28
C LEU A 875 -22.58 24.97 -0.06
N TRP A 876 -21.26 24.74 -0.10
CA TRP A 876 -20.34 25.10 0.99
C TRP A 876 -20.42 26.59 1.33
N GLY A 877 -20.36 27.47 0.32
CA GLY A 877 -20.49 28.91 0.48
C GLY A 877 -21.81 29.32 1.16
N ARG A 878 -22.94 28.89 0.59
CA ARG A 878 -24.29 29.20 1.13
C ARG A 878 -24.46 28.70 2.56
N MET A 879 -23.89 27.55 2.91
CA MET A 879 -23.96 27.01 4.27
C MET A 879 -23.04 27.73 5.26
N ALA A 880 -21.86 28.17 4.83
CA ALA A 880 -20.99 29.02 5.64
C ALA A 880 -21.66 30.38 5.93
N GLU A 881 -22.21 31.02 4.91
CA GLU A 881 -22.98 32.27 5.03
C GLU A 881 -24.17 32.10 5.98
N ARG A 882 -24.98 31.04 5.81
CA ARG A 882 -26.14 30.77 6.68
C ARG A 882 -25.76 30.52 8.14
N SER A 883 -24.67 29.78 8.39
CA SER A 883 -24.19 29.54 9.76
C SER A 883 -23.65 30.81 10.44
N ASP A 884 -22.92 31.67 9.71
CA ASP A 884 -22.46 32.97 10.21
C ASP A 884 -23.62 33.92 10.52
N LEU A 885 -24.62 34.02 9.63
CA LEU A 885 -25.85 34.78 9.87
C LEU A 885 -26.59 34.28 11.13
N LEU A 886 -26.75 32.96 11.28
CA LEU A 886 -27.40 32.38 12.47
C LEU A 886 -26.60 32.63 13.76
N GLN A 887 -25.27 32.56 13.74
CA GLN A 887 -24.43 32.89 14.90
C GLN A 887 -24.57 34.37 15.31
N LYS A 888 -24.57 35.29 14.34
CA LYS A 888 -24.82 36.72 14.57
C LYS A 888 -26.22 36.95 15.16
N ALA A 889 -27.24 36.33 14.58
CA ALA A 889 -28.62 36.42 15.06
C ALA A 889 -28.78 35.89 16.49
N ILE A 890 -28.11 34.78 16.86
CA ILE A 890 -28.12 34.23 18.23
C ILE A 890 -27.56 35.25 19.21
N ALA A 891 -26.36 35.77 18.97
CA ALA A 891 -25.69 36.69 19.88
C ALA A 891 -26.50 38.00 20.06
N GLN A 892 -27.07 38.52 18.96
CA GLN A 892 -27.94 39.69 18.99
C GLN A 892 -29.27 39.41 19.71
N SER A 893 -29.92 38.27 19.45
CA SER A 893 -31.18 37.88 20.11
C SER A 893 -30.98 37.70 21.62
N GLN A 894 -29.93 37.00 22.06
CA GLN A 894 -29.58 36.86 23.48
C GLN A 894 -29.39 38.22 24.16
N SER A 895 -28.60 39.11 23.55
CA SER A 895 -28.34 40.45 24.07
C SER A 895 -29.62 41.32 24.12
N VAL A 896 -30.54 41.16 23.16
CA VAL A 896 -31.87 41.79 23.21
C VAL A 896 -32.71 41.23 24.36
N GLN A 897 -32.81 39.90 24.50
CA GLN A 897 -33.63 39.26 25.53
C GLN A 897 -33.14 39.63 26.94
N GLU A 898 -31.82 39.59 27.18
CA GLU A 898 -31.21 40.04 28.44
C GLU A 898 -31.55 41.51 28.76
N GLY A 899 -31.54 42.38 27.75
CA GLY A 899 -31.96 43.79 27.87
C GLY A 899 -33.44 43.94 28.23
N LEU A 900 -34.32 43.25 27.50
CA LEU A 900 -35.78 43.26 27.74
C LEU A 900 -36.13 42.70 29.13
N GLU A 901 -35.53 41.57 29.53
CA GLU A 901 -35.72 40.99 30.87
C GLU A 901 -35.15 41.88 31.98
N GLY A 902 -33.99 42.51 31.74
CA GLY A 902 -33.38 43.45 32.67
C GLY A 902 -34.28 44.66 32.94
N LEU A 903 -34.81 45.26 31.86
CA LEU A 903 -35.79 46.34 31.91
C LEU A 903 -37.11 45.92 32.58
N ALA A 904 -37.61 44.72 32.28
CA ALA A 904 -38.85 44.21 32.88
C ALA A 904 -38.71 44.00 34.40
N ARG A 905 -37.57 43.47 34.85
CA ARG A 905 -37.24 43.26 36.27
C ARG A 905 -37.00 44.58 37.01
N SER A 906 -36.25 45.51 36.42
CA SER A 906 -35.97 46.80 37.06
C SER A 906 -37.23 47.66 37.20
N MET A 907 -38.08 47.70 36.17
CA MET A 907 -39.37 48.38 36.24
C MET A 907 -40.30 47.77 37.29
N ALA A 908 -40.35 46.44 37.43
CA ALA A 908 -41.11 45.79 38.49
C ALA A 908 -40.62 46.18 39.89
N HIS A 909 -39.31 46.32 40.09
CA HIS A 909 -38.75 46.78 41.37
C HIS A 909 -39.04 48.26 41.65
N ILE A 910 -39.02 49.11 40.62
CA ILE A 910 -39.40 50.53 40.74
C ILE A 910 -40.90 50.67 41.05
N GLU A 911 -41.77 49.88 40.39
CA GLU A 911 -43.20 49.79 40.69
C GLU A 911 -43.46 49.39 42.15
N GLU A 912 -42.81 48.32 42.60
CA GLU A 912 -42.92 47.82 43.98
C GLU A 912 -42.42 48.87 44.99
N SER A 913 -41.36 49.60 44.66
CA SER A 913 -40.81 50.66 45.52
C SER A 913 -41.72 51.88 45.60
N LEU A 914 -42.35 52.29 44.50
CA LEU A 914 -43.41 53.32 44.50
C LEU A 914 -44.63 52.86 45.31
N GLN A 915 -45.07 51.61 45.12
CA GLN A 915 -46.21 51.06 45.87
C GLN A 915 -45.94 50.99 47.39
N ARG A 916 -44.68 50.77 47.82
CA ARG A 916 -44.30 50.86 49.24
C ARG A 916 -44.36 52.30 49.80
N GLN A 917 -44.33 53.33 48.97
CA GLN A 917 -44.46 54.72 49.40
C GLN A 917 -45.94 55.13 49.61
N GLU A 918 -46.89 54.44 48.95
CA GLU A 918 -48.35 54.57 49.09
C GLU A 918 -48.86 54.08 50.46
N GLY A 919 -48.41 54.73 51.53
CA GLY A 919 -48.75 54.40 52.93
C GLY A 919 -47.87 55.09 53.98
N THR A 920 -47.07 56.09 53.58
CA THR A 920 -46.16 56.80 54.48
C THR A 920 -46.91 57.54 55.59
N PRO A 921 -46.46 57.47 56.86
CA PRO A 921 -47.10 58.17 57.95
C PRO A 921 -46.97 59.70 57.78
N PHE A 922 -48.01 60.44 58.19
CA PHE A 922 -48.05 61.90 58.05
C PHE A 922 -47.17 62.61 59.11
N SER A 923 -45.86 62.54 58.93
CA SER A 923 -44.89 63.38 59.64
C SER A 923 -43.92 64.06 58.67
N ALA A 924 -43.36 65.21 59.03
CA ALA A 924 -42.46 65.96 58.13
C ALA A 924 -41.21 65.12 57.80
N ALA A 925 -40.66 64.41 58.78
CA ALA A 925 -39.53 63.50 58.58
C ALA A 925 -39.85 62.37 57.58
N ALA A 926 -41.02 61.75 57.68
CA ALA A 926 -41.43 60.68 56.77
C ALA A 926 -41.70 61.19 55.34
N VAL A 927 -42.25 62.39 55.19
CA VAL A 927 -42.44 63.02 53.86
C VAL A 927 -41.09 63.46 53.25
N GLN A 928 -40.15 63.96 54.06
CA GLN A 928 -38.78 64.24 53.62
C GLN A 928 -38.02 62.97 53.22
N GLU A 929 -38.16 61.87 53.97
CA GLU A 929 -37.63 60.56 53.59
C GLU A 929 -38.30 60.03 52.32
N ALA A 930 -39.62 60.21 52.16
CA ALA A 930 -40.33 59.84 50.95
C ALA A 930 -39.80 60.59 49.72
N LEU A 931 -39.56 61.91 49.84
CA LEU A 931 -38.92 62.72 48.80
C LEU A 931 -37.47 62.30 48.51
N ALA A 932 -36.69 61.97 49.54
CA ALA A 932 -35.34 61.45 49.37
C ALA A 932 -35.34 60.10 48.62
N ASN A 933 -36.30 59.22 48.91
CA ASN A 933 -36.46 57.96 48.18
C ASN A 933 -37.02 58.17 46.76
N ASN A 934 -37.94 59.10 46.55
CA ASN A 934 -38.43 59.50 45.22
C ASN A 934 -37.28 60.06 44.33
N THR A 935 -36.34 60.83 44.90
CA THR A 935 -35.16 61.28 44.15
C THR A 935 -34.17 60.15 43.81
N LYS A 936 -34.06 59.09 44.64
CA LYS A 936 -33.35 57.85 44.26
C LYS A 936 -34.07 57.14 43.10
N LEU A 937 -35.40 56.96 43.20
CA LEU A 937 -36.22 56.36 42.14
C LEU A 937 -36.13 57.14 40.82
N LYS A 938 -35.98 58.47 40.87
CA LYS A 938 -35.69 59.30 39.70
C LYS A 938 -34.33 58.96 39.07
N GLN A 939 -33.26 58.84 39.87
CA GLN A 939 -31.95 58.42 39.39
C GLN A 939 -31.98 57.01 38.78
N ASP A 940 -32.74 56.08 39.37
CA ASP A 940 -32.91 54.74 38.84
C ASP A 940 -33.73 54.71 37.54
N LEU A 941 -34.77 55.53 37.42
CA LEU A 941 -35.48 55.74 36.14
C LEU A 941 -34.58 56.35 35.07
N ASP A 942 -33.75 57.35 35.41
CA ASP A 942 -32.78 57.92 34.46
C ASP A 942 -31.75 56.88 34.00
N ARG A 943 -31.30 55.96 34.88
CA ARG A 943 -30.48 54.78 34.52
C ARG A 943 -31.22 53.82 33.59
N GLN A 944 -32.51 53.54 33.87
CA GLN A 944 -33.32 52.66 33.02
C GLN A 944 -33.60 53.28 31.64
N ARG A 945 -33.70 54.62 31.51
CA ARG A 945 -33.83 55.28 30.20
C ARG A 945 -32.64 54.94 29.29
N SER A 946 -31.41 55.05 29.81
CA SER A 946 -30.22 54.69 29.03
C SER A 946 -30.16 53.20 28.66
N LEU A 947 -30.66 52.31 29.53
CA LEU A 947 -30.78 50.88 29.21
C LEU A 947 -31.86 50.60 28.15
N LEU A 948 -32.95 51.36 28.16
CA LEU A 948 -34.02 51.28 27.16
C LEU A 948 -33.52 51.73 25.78
N GLU A 949 -32.84 52.86 25.71
CA GLU A 949 -32.19 53.37 24.49
C GLU A 949 -31.14 52.37 23.94
N ALA A 950 -30.33 51.79 24.82
CA ALA A 950 -29.39 50.73 24.43
C ALA A 950 -30.13 49.49 23.87
N THR A 951 -31.23 49.07 24.49
CA THR A 951 -32.03 47.92 24.05
C THR A 951 -32.77 48.19 22.73
N GLN A 952 -33.23 49.42 22.49
CA GLN A 952 -33.71 49.87 21.17
C GLN A 952 -32.63 49.71 20.09
N GLY A 953 -31.38 50.10 20.39
CA GLY A 953 -30.22 49.89 19.51
C GLY A 953 -29.80 48.43 19.33
N MET A 954 -30.16 47.53 20.26
CA MET A 954 -29.96 46.08 20.11
C MET A 954 -31.03 45.47 19.20
N VAL A 955 -32.30 45.83 19.39
CA VAL A 955 -33.43 45.37 18.54
C VAL A 955 -33.27 45.85 17.09
N ALA A 956 -32.77 47.06 16.87
CA ALA A 956 -32.48 47.57 15.52
C ALA A 956 -31.43 46.70 14.79
N ARG A 957 -30.29 46.40 15.44
CA ARG A 957 -29.23 45.55 14.88
C ARG A 957 -29.67 44.11 14.63
N PHE A 958 -30.52 43.55 15.49
CA PHE A 958 -31.14 42.25 15.24
C PHE A 958 -32.05 42.27 14.00
N ALA A 959 -32.86 43.33 13.84
CA ALA A 959 -33.77 43.45 12.71
C ALA A 959 -33.04 43.58 11.35
N GLU A 960 -31.82 44.11 11.33
CA GLU A 960 -30.95 44.13 10.14
C GLU A 960 -30.43 42.74 9.77
N ALA A 961 -30.11 41.90 10.76
CA ALA A 961 -29.57 40.55 10.54
C ALA A 961 -30.63 39.47 10.28
N ALA A 962 -31.88 39.68 10.72
CA ALA A 962 -32.90 38.64 10.70
C ALA A 962 -33.55 38.40 9.31
N GLU A 963 -33.50 39.37 8.39
CA GLU A 963 -34.17 39.44 7.07
C GLU A 963 -35.72 39.34 7.10
N SER A 964 -36.27 38.54 8.01
CA SER A 964 -37.70 38.35 8.29
C SER A 964 -38.25 39.46 9.19
N GLY A 965 -39.18 40.24 8.65
CA GLY A 965 -39.89 41.27 9.41
C GLY A 965 -40.69 40.75 10.61
N ALA A 966 -41.07 39.47 10.65
CA ALA A 966 -41.91 38.90 11.71
C ALA A 966 -41.16 38.77 13.05
N ALA A 967 -39.93 38.25 13.03
CA ALA A 967 -39.09 38.13 14.23
C ALA A 967 -38.70 39.51 14.78
N ALA A 968 -38.34 40.44 13.88
CA ALA A 968 -38.08 41.82 14.25
C ALA A 968 -39.32 42.53 14.83
N ALA A 969 -40.52 42.26 14.28
CA ALA A 969 -41.78 42.83 14.78
C ALA A 969 -42.16 42.29 16.17
N ALA A 970 -41.91 41.01 16.45
CA ALA A 970 -42.16 40.42 17.77
C ALA A 970 -41.33 41.11 18.88
N LEU A 971 -40.02 41.29 18.65
CA LEU A 971 -39.13 41.98 19.59
C LEU A 971 -39.44 43.47 19.73
N ARG A 972 -39.82 44.14 18.62
CA ARG A 972 -40.30 45.53 18.65
C ARG A 972 -41.56 45.66 19.51
N SER A 973 -42.55 44.79 19.34
CA SER A 973 -43.79 44.80 20.15
C SER A 973 -43.52 44.63 21.65
N GLN A 974 -42.59 43.75 22.05
CA GLN A 974 -42.17 43.62 23.44
C GLN A 974 -41.50 44.90 23.97
N LEU A 975 -40.59 45.47 23.18
CA LEU A 975 -39.89 46.72 23.49
C LEU A 975 -40.81 47.94 23.59
N ASP A 976 -41.81 48.03 22.71
CA ASP A 976 -42.84 49.08 22.73
C ASP A 976 -43.67 49.00 24.01
N SER A 977 -44.09 47.79 24.41
CA SER A 977 -44.82 47.56 25.68
C SER A 977 -44.00 47.96 26.91
N LEU A 978 -42.70 47.64 26.94
CA LEU A 978 -41.80 48.09 28.02
C LEU A 978 -41.58 49.61 27.99
N THR A 979 -41.54 50.23 26.81
CA THR A 979 -41.43 51.68 26.65
C THR A 979 -42.66 52.42 27.21
N GLU A 980 -43.87 51.91 26.93
CA GLU A 980 -45.12 52.45 27.47
C GLU A 980 -45.19 52.32 29.01
N ARG A 981 -44.79 51.15 29.54
CA ARG A 981 -44.70 50.90 30.98
C ARG A 981 -43.71 51.85 31.67
N PHE A 982 -42.54 52.06 31.06
CA PHE A 982 -41.53 53.01 31.55
C PHE A 982 -42.04 54.46 31.57
N GLY A 983 -42.73 54.89 30.51
CA GLY A 983 -43.37 56.21 30.46
C GLY A 983 -44.42 56.40 31.55
N SER A 984 -45.26 55.39 31.76
CA SER A 984 -46.28 55.36 32.82
C SER A 984 -45.68 55.44 34.23
N LEU A 985 -44.56 54.74 34.46
CA LEU A 985 -43.80 54.82 35.72
C LEU A 985 -43.22 56.21 35.97
N CYS A 986 -42.64 56.84 34.95
CA CYS A 986 -42.11 58.20 35.06
C CYS A 986 -43.19 59.20 35.47
N GLN A 987 -44.38 59.11 34.86
CA GLN A 987 -45.53 59.95 35.20
C GLN A 987 -46.02 59.71 36.63
N ARG A 988 -46.13 58.45 37.07
CA ARG A 988 -46.57 58.10 38.44
C ARG A 988 -45.62 58.66 39.49
N ARG A 989 -44.31 58.41 39.34
CA ARG A 989 -43.26 58.92 40.25
C ARG A 989 -43.24 60.45 40.29
N GLN A 990 -43.44 61.12 39.15
CA GLN A 990 -43.52 62.58 39.10
C GLN A 990 -44.77 63.13 39.82
N LYS A 991 -45.95 62.53 39.59
CA LYS A 991 -47.19 62.93 40.28
C LYS A 991 -47.05 62.78 41.79
N GLU A 992 -46.43 61.69 42.24
CA GLU A 992 -46.11 61.48 43.65
C GLU A 992 -45.12 62.54 44.18
N GLU A 993 -44.04 62.84 43.45
CA GLU A 993 -43.07 63.89 43.77
C GLU A 993 -43.75 65.27 43.95
N GLU A 994 -44.70 65.60 43.08
CA GLU A 994 -45.51 66.82 43.14
C GLU A 994 -46.42 66.83 44.39
N THR A 995 -47.13 65.73 44.67
CA THR A 995 -47.98 65.63 45.87
C THR A 995 -47.19 65.70 47.18
N LEU A 996 -46.04 65.03 47.27
CA LEU A 996 -45.18 65.05 48.46
C LEU A 996 -44.60 66.46 48.71
N LYS A 997 -44.20 67.18 47.65
CA LYS A 997 -43.75 68.59 47.76
C LYS A 997 -44.88 69.54 48.20
N GLU A 998 -46.12 69.27 47.80
CA GLU A 998 -47.28 70.07 48.23
C GLU A 998 -47.71 69.74 49.67
N LEU A 999 -47.59 68.48 50.08
CA LEU A 999 -47.93 68.01 51.42
C LEU A 999 -46.90 68.44 52.47
N LEU A 1000 -45.61 68.41 52.16
CA LEU A 1000 -44.53 68.73 53.11
C LEU A 1000 -44.76 70.02 53.92
N PRO A 1001 -44.95 71.21 53.30
CA PRO A 1001 -45.14 72.45 54.07
C PRO A 1001 -46.46 72.45 54.87
N LYS A 1002 -47.47 71.69 54.45
CA LYS A 1002 -48.73 71.54 55.19
C LYS A 1002 -48.56 70.67 56.43
N VAL A 1003 -47.77 69.59 56.32
CA VAL A 1003 -47.44 68.70 57.45
C VAL A 1003 -46.48 69.40 58.41
N GLU A 1004 -45.45 70.09 57.93
CA GLU A 1004 -44.55 70.91 58.76
C GLU A 1004 -45.34 72.01 59.51
N GLN A 1005 -46.27 72.69 58.85
CA GLN A 1005 -47.15 73.66 59.50
C GLN A 1005 -48.07 73.01 60.54
N HIS A 1006 -48.60 71.81 60.27
CA HIS A 1006 -49.44 71.07 61.21
C HIS A 1006 -48.66 70.62 62.45
N GLU A 1007 -47.45 70.06 62.28
CA GLU A 1007 -46.57 69.69 63.38
C GLU A 1007 -46.16 70.92 64.21
N GLN A 1008 -45.78 72.03 63.57
CA GLN A 1008 -45.48 73.29 64.27
C GLN A 1008 -46.69 73.81 65.07
N LEU A 1009 -47.90 73.77 64.50
CA LEU A 1009 -49.12 74.16 65.20
C LEU A 1009 -49.46 73.21 66.35
N SER A 1010 -49.27 71.90 66.17
CA SER A 1010 -49.48 70.89 67.21
C SER A 1010 -48.49 71.08 68.35
N GLN A 1011 -47.20 71.27 68.05
CA GLN A 1011 -46.16 71.52 69.04
C GLN A 1011 -46.38 72.85 69.79
N ALA A 1012 -46.82 73.91 69.09
CA ALA A 1012 -47.19 75.18 69.72
C ALA A 1012 -48.44 75.04 70.61
N LEU A 1013 -49.42 74.21 70.22
CA LEU A 1013 -50.61 73.91 71.01
C LEU A 1013 -50.27 73.06 72.25
N GLU A 1014 -49.40 72.07 72.12
CA GLU A 1014 -48.84 71.31 73.25
C GLU A 1014 -48.10 72.23 74.21
N GLN A 1015 -47.17 73.06 73.72
CA GLN A 1015 -46.47 74.04 74.56
C GLN A 1015 -47.43 75.02 75.24
N PHE A 1016 -48.47 75.49 74.55
CA PHE A 1016 -49.50 76.36 75.15
C PHE A 1016 -50.30 75.64 76.23
N THR A 1017 -50.81 74.44 75.96
CA THR A 1017 -51.60 73.65 76.91
C THR A 1017 -50.78 73.20 78.11
N GLU A 1018 -49.52 72.81 77.91
CA GLU A 1018 -48.61 72.45 78.99
C GLU A 1018 -48.25 73.69 79.84
N THR A 1019 -47.93 74.83 79.22
CA THR A 1019 -47.65 76.08 79.94
C THR A 1019 -48.87 76.55 80.75
N ARG A 1020 -50.08 76.48 80.18
CA ARG A 1020 -51.32 76.80 80.89
C ARG A 1020 -51.66 75.78 81.97
N GLY A 1021 -51.40 74.50 81.74
CA GLY A 1021 -51.50 73.43 82.74
C GLY A 1021 -50.59 73.70 83.95
N ARG A 1022 -49.32 74.05 83.70
CA ARG A 1022 -48.36 74.45 84.74
C ARG A 1022 -48.83 75.73 85.47
N MET A 1023 -49.34 76.74 84.76
CA MET A 1023 -49.88 77.97 85.37
C MET A 1023 -51.11 77.70 86.26
N LEU A 1024 -52.06 76.88 85.81
CA LEU A 1024 -53.25 76.51 86.58
C LEU A 1024 -52.88 75.65 87.80
N ALA A 1025 -51.90 74.75 87.67
CA ALA A 1025 -51.34 74.01 88.80
C ALA A 1025 -50.63 74.93 89.81
N ALA A 1026 -49.89 75.94 89.34
CA ALA A 1026 -49.22 76.93 90.20
C ALA A 1026 -50.19 77.86 90.92
N GLY A 1027 -51.35 78.16 90.32
CA GLY A 1027 -52.42 78.95 90.96
C GLY A 1027 -53.08 78.24 92.14
N ASN A 1028 -53.06 76.92 92.19
CA ASN A 1028 -53.69 76.09 93.23
C ASN A 1028 -52.82 75.91 94.49
N GLN A 1029 -52.06 76.96 94.86
CA GLN A 1029 -51.21 76.98 96.06
C GLN A 1029 -51.91 77.66 97.23
N PRO A 1030 -51.79 77.14 98.48
CA PRO A 1030 -52.64 77.49 99.63
C PRO A 1030 -52.45 78.91 100.20
N HIS A 1031 -51.65 79.76 99.55
CA HIS A 1031 -51.38 81.14 99.98
C HIS A 1031 -52.03 82.21 99.09
N HIS A 1032 -52.69 81.81 97.99
CA HIS A 1032 -53.44 82.74 97.13
C HIS A 1032 -54.94 82.65 97.43
N ASP A 1033 -55.58 83.81 97.59
CA ASP A 1033 -57.03 83.90 97.83
C ASP A 1033 -57.84 83.39 96.62
N ILE A 1034 -59.05 82.89 96.87
CA ILE A 1034 -59.98 82.36 95.87
C ILE A 1034 -60.26 83.43 94.80
N GLY A 1035 -60.27 84.71 95.16
CA GLY A 1035 -60.36 85.83 94.21
C GLY A 1035 -59.25 85.83 93.16
N HIS A 1036 -57.99 85.60 93.57
CA HIS A 1036 -56.84 85.58 92.67
C HIS A 1036 -56.82 84.33 91.78
N PHE A 1037 -57.14 83.15 92.35
CA PHE A 1037 -57.25 81.92 91.55
C PHE A 1037 -58.42 81.99 90.56
N SER A 1038 -59.57 82.55 90.98
CA SER A 1038 -60.69 82.86 90.10
C SER A 1038 -60.29 83.84 89.00
N GLN A 1039 -59.46 84.85 89.30
CA GLN A 1039 -58.95 85.79 88.30
C GLN A 1039 -57.96 85.12 87.30
N GLN A 1040 -57.10 84.19 87.75
CA GLN A 1040 -56.25 83.37 86.87
C GLN A 1040 -57.06 82.38 86.00
N ILE A 1041 -58.14 81.81 86.54
CA ILE A 1041 -59.10 81.03 85.76
C ILE A 1041 -59.86 81.92 84.77
N GLN A 1042 -60.22 83.15 85.15
CA GLN A 1042 -60.92 84.10 84.28
C GLN A 1042 -60.01 84.57 83.13
N VAL A 1043 -58.72 84.82 83.40
CA VAL A 1043 -57.69 85.13 82.39
C VAL A 1043 -57.40 83.91 81.50
N SER A 1044 -57.29 82.71 82.08
CA SER A 1044 -57.11 81.50 81.25
C SER A 1044 -58.36 81.18 80.42
N LYS A 1045 -59.57 81.48 80.92
CA LYS A 1045 -60.80 81.46 80.12
C LYS A 1045 -60.78 82.52 79.03
N SER A 1046 -60.44 83.78 79.33
CA SER A 1046 -60.39 84.82 78.30
C SER A 1046 -59.44 84.42 77.19
N ASP A 1047 -58.24 83.94 77.54
CA ASP A 1047 -57.21 83.60 76.56
C ASP A 1047 -57.49 82.29 75.78
N ILE A 1048 -58.38 81.42 76.28
CA ILE A 1048 -58.92 80.28 75.53
C ILE A 1048 -60.08 80.71 74.60
N PHE A 1049 -60.91 81.67 75.03
CA PHE A 1049 -62.06 82.16 74.27
C PHE A 1049 -61.76 83.35 73.34
N THR A 1050 -60.59 84.00 73.47
CA THR A 1050 -60.01 84.90 72.47
C THR A 1050 -58.84 84.20 71.79
N PRO A 1051 -58.98 83.73 70.55
CA PRO A 1051 -57.88 83.05 69.88
C PRO A 1051 -56.70 84.01 69.70
N PRO A 1052 -55.44 83.58 69.96
CA PRO A 1052 -54.30 84.29 69.41
C PRO A 1052 -54.46 84.36 67.89
N ARG A 1053 -54.08 85.49 67.27
CA ARG A 1053 -54.08 85.66 65.81
C ARG A 1053 -52.99 84.79 65.14
N LEU A 1054 -53.19 83.47 65.18
CA LEU A 1054 -52.59 82.56 64.23
C LEU A 1054 -53.19 82.91 62.87
N HIS A 1055 -52.39 83.51 61.99
CA HIS A 1055 -52.79 83.80 60.62
C HIS A 1055 -52.92 82.49 59.83
N LEU A 1056 -54.07 81.83 59.99
CA LEU A 1056 -54.51 80.71 59.18
C LEU A 1056 -54.75 81.19 57.75
N HIS A 1057 -53.78 80.92 56.88
CA HIS A 1057 -53.99 80.86 55.43
C HIS A 1057 -53.99 79.41 54.94
N CYS A 1058 -54.80 78.57 55.61
CA CYS A 1058 -55.23 77.30 55.06
C CYS A 1058 -56.30 77.53 53.99
N ARG A 1059 -55.85 77.76 52.74
CA ARG A 1059 -56.72 77.57 51.58
C ARG A 1059 -56.92 76.07 51.38
N VAL A 1060 -57.99 75.53 51.97
CA VAL A 1060 -58.49 74.20 51.60
C VAL A 1060 -59.27 74.35 50.30
N ASN A 1061 -58.61 74.09 49.18
CA ASN A 1061 -59.32 73.73 47.95
C ASN A 1061 -59.68 72.25 48.06
N ALA A 1062 -60.98 71.94 48.08
CA ALA A 1062 -61.47 70.63 47.70
C ALA A 1062 -61.80 70.68 46.20
N GLY A 1063 -61.14 69.84 45.41
CA GLY A 1063 -61.20 69.83 43.94
C GLY A 1063 -60.01 69.07 43.39
#